data_AF-A0A1Z8N980-F1
#
_entry.id   AF-A0A1Z8N980-F1
#
_cell.length_a   1.000
_cell.length_b   1.000
_cell.length_c   1.000
_cell.angle_alpha   90.00
_cell.angle_beta   90.00
_cell.angle_gamma   90.00
#
_symmetry.space_group_name_H-M   'P 1'
#
loop_
_entity.id
_entity.type
_entity.pdbx_description
1 polymer ?
#
loop_
_entity_poly.entity_id
_entity_poly.type
_entity_poly.pdbx_seq_one_letter_code
_entity_poly.pdbx_strand_id
1 'polypeptide(L)'
;MKFALFLIALLSYSVVNSQLLINEYSASNVNGINDAFGDKEDWIELYNTTGANVDLTGWYLSDRSGNPLKWTFPASDINANDHKLIFCTGRDMDQGGELHTNFKLSQTEGDWVILSNTFGNVVDSFKIVHPTQANHSVGRETDGSPDFKLFTSPTPNGQNTGAQNFYTPKPVFDIEAGFYPGAINVAITCPDASAQIRYTTDGSDPNAGSTLYTGPVNISSTSVLRAAAFSAELPSFNESNTYFINESHDLPIVSISSEGVYELLDGTQFEPIGSLELFEEDGTFIDEGEGDFNKHGNDSWAYPQRGFDFIMRDQYGYNGDLDHQIFPEKNRNDFQRLILKPAASDNYPFENGGAHIRDAFIHTLSIWAGMRLDERTSRSCLLYVNGEYWGVYEIREKADDSDYTDYYYDQDKYNIEYLKTWGGTWQDYGAPDAQPNWDNLVNYIENNNMSAGADFDYVNSKLNWKSLCDYFMFNSYVVNMDWLNWNTAWWHGLDPEGDKKKWRYVLWDMDATFGHYVNYTGIPDVSANADPCNAENLPNPGGQGHTDILEKLIAENPIVEQYYVTRYIDLVNTYFSCDSMLYLLDSMVLKITPEMTSQIARWGGSMGEWQSNVEDLRDFIIQRCEALEEGLIDCYDLNGPHATSFDVSPAESGEIKVNSVWAPNYPWTTEYFGGIETNLRAKAAPGYIFDHWEYTTGPLGSAITEDTNSIVINGPENIVAFFIIDDPNLDTDGDGLTDIIEGEIGTDPENPDTDGDGENDFIEIGDPSNPTDTDGDGIIDALEASTNDQDGDGVNDEEDPANTDPCIPNLTAGNCDQDNDGLTNDEENTIGTDPTNPDTDDDGFGDGEEATNGSDPLDPCDPDDSLPLCNIDTDGDGLTDAQEEVIGTDINNPDTDGDGLTDGAEFNNGTDPLDPCDPENNDPDCAEGVHIPNGFSPNGIGPEENNVFQIITGQNVDSFQFQIFNRWGKIMFESDTKGFEWDGKYKGVDCNSGVYPYIMKTQYTDGSSETLSGNITLIR
;
A
#
# COMPACT_ATOMS: atom_id res chain seq x y z
N MET A 1 -40.81 -72.95 -1.70
CA MET A 1 -39.98 -72.75 -2.91
C MET A 1 -39.81 -71.25 -3.10
N LYS A 2 -38.56 -70.77 -3.17
CA LYS A 2 -38.11 -69.39 -3.48
C LYS A 2 -38.44 -68.35 -2.39
N PHE A 3 -37.60 -68.18 -1.34
CA PHE A 3 -36.29 -67.48 -1.30
C PHE A 3 -36.39 -66.06 -1.92
N ALA A 4 -36.49 -65.00 -1.11
CA ALA A 4 -35.40 -64.36 -0.36
C ALA A 4 -34.50 -63.52 -1.27
N LEU A 5 -34.77 -62.21 -1.38
CA LEU A 5 -33.88 -61.14 -1.86
C LEU A 5 -34.71 -59.84 -2.00
N PHE A 6 -35.06 -59.16 -0.90
CA PHE A 6 -35.42 -57.73 -0.95
C PHE A 6 -35.46 -57.08 0.45
N LEU A 7 -34.64 -57.57 1.38
CA LEU A 7 -34.57 -57.05 2.75
C LEU A 7 -33.15 -57.14 3.33
N ILE A 8 -32.13 -56.77 2.55
CA ILE A 8 -30.79 -56.43 3.03
C ILE A 8 -30.27 -55.33 2.11
N ALA A 9 -30.62 -54.10 2.42
CA ALA A 9 -29.90 -52.90 2.02
C ALA A 9 -29.99 -51.93 3.20
N LEU A 10 -29.58 -52.43 4.38
CA LEU A 10 -29.10 -51.54 5.42
C LEU A 10 -27.89 -50.83 4.83
N LEU A 11 -28.00 -49.50 4.71
CA LEU A 11 -26.90 -48.58 4.50
C LEU A 11 -25.85 -48.84 5.57
N SER A 12 -24.94 -49.77 5.31
CA SER A 12 -23.60 -49.71 5.87
C SER A 12 -22.93 -48.53 5.17
N TYR A 13 -23.03 -47.35 5.79
CA TYR A 13 -22.03 -46.31 5.59
C TYR A 13 -20.71 -46.91 6.04
N SER A 14 -19.98 -47.52 5.10
CA SER A 14 -18.56 -47.74 5.27
C SER A 14 -17.95 -46.35 5.26
N VAL A 15 -17.51 -45.87 6.42
CA VAL A 15 -16.58 -44.75 6.48
C VAL A 15 -15.34 -45.23 5.73
N VAL A 16 -15.19 -44.79 4.49
CA VAL A 16 -13.99 -45.09 3.71
C VAL A 16 -12.94 -44.12 4.25
N ASN A 17 -12.18 -44.57 5.25
CA ASN A 17 -11.01 -43.83 5.69
C ASN A 17 -10.01 -43.83 4.53
N SER A 18 -9.38 -42.67 4.28
CA SER A 18 -8.32 -42.58 3.30
C SER A 18 -7.17 -43.55 3.63
N GLN A 19 -6.58 -44.15 2.59
CA GLN A 19 -5.42 -45.05 2.72
C GLN A 19 -4.14 -44.30 3.13
N LEU A 20 -4.03 -43.03 2.74
CA LEU A 20 -2.93 -42.14 3.06
C LEU A 20 -3.47 -40.88 3.72
N LEU A 21 -2.83 -40.47 4.81
CA LEU A 21 -3.21 -39.30 5.57
C LEU A 21 -2.01 -38.38 5.74
N ILE A 22 -2.25 -37.09 5.78
CA ILE A 22 -1.27 -36.14 6.31
C ILE A 22 -1.27 -36.32 7.83
N ASN A 23 -0.11 -36.64 8.41
CA ASN A 23 0.00 -37.14 9.78
C ASN A 23 0.55 -36.10 10.75
N GLU A 24 1.58 -35.36 10.32
CA GLU A 24 2.23 -34.31 11.10
C GLU A 24 2.88 -33.31 10.13
N TYR A 25 3.02 -32.06 10.53
CA TYR A 25 3.82 -31.08 9.83
C TYR A 25 4.49 -30.13 10.82
N SER A 26 5.57 -29.49 10.40
CA SER A 26 6.17 -28.36 11.11
C SER A 26 6.54 -27.28 10.12
N ALA A 27 6.04 -26.06 10.38
CA ALA A 27 6.46 -24.81 9.75
C ALA A 27 7.34 -23.97 10.71
N SER A 28 7.78 -24.59 11.81
CA SER A 28 8.49 -23.91 12.91
C SER A 28 9.80 -24.60 13.25
N ASN A 29 10.44 -25.23 12.26
CA ASN A 29 11.66 -26.01 12.46
C ASN A 29 12.89 -25.10 12.57
N VAL A 30 13.28 -24.69 13.78
CA VAL A 30 14.45 -23.81 14.00
C VAL A 30 15.70 -24.62 14.38
N ASN A 31 15.54 -25.59 15.27
CA ASN A 31 16.59 -26.42 15.88
C ASN A 31 16.33 -27.92 15.72
N GLY A 32 15.27 -28.32 14.99
CA GLY A 32 14.80 -29.69 14.87
C GLY A 32 15.63 -30.52 13.89
N ILE A 33 14.98 -31.17 12.93
CA ILE A 33 15.66 -32.05 11.96
C ILE A 33 16.36 -31.23 10.86
N ASN A 34 17.47 -31.75 10.35
CA ASN A 34 18.12 -31.22 9.16
C ASN A 34 17.62 -31.96 7.93
N ASP A 35 17.57 -31.25 6.82
CA ASP A 35 17.49 -31.84 5.49
C ASP A 35 18.88 -32.36 5.02
N ALA A 36 18.95 -32.87 3.80
CA ALA A 36 20.14 -33.44 3.18
C ALA A 36 21.20 -32.39 2.83
N PHE A 37 20.86 -31.11 2.86
CA PHE A 37 21.75 -29.96 2.66
C PHE A 37 22.26 -29.39 3.99
N GLY A 38 21.69 -29.85 5.12
CA GLY A 38 22.03 -29.39 6.46
C GLY A 38 21.17 -28.23 6.95
N ASP A 39 20.14 -27.85 6.17
CA ASP A 39 19.24 -26.74 6.44
C ASP A 39 18.07 -27.19 7.34
N LYS A 40 17.48 -26.22 8.03
CA LYS A 40 16.34 -26.39 8.93
C LYS A 40 15.08 -25.95 8.19
N GLU A 41 14.53 -26.89 7.42
CA GLU A 41 13.41 -26.61 6.52
C GLU A 41 12.10 -27.09 7.12
N ASP A 42 11.00 -26.52 6.64
CA ASP A 42 9.65 -26.98 6.95
C ASP A 42 9.43 -28.37 6.39
N TRP A 43 8.49 -29.12 6.96
CA TRP A 43 8.25 -30.49 6.52
C TRP A 43 6.82 -30.95 6.77
N ILE A 44 6.41 -31.90 5.94
CA ILE A 44 5.14 -32.62 6.02
C ILE A 44 5.44 -34.11 6.12
N GLU A 45 4.72 -34.80 6.98
CA GLU A 45 4.75 -36.25 7.12
C GLU A 45 3.43 -36.88 6.66
N LEU A 46 3.56 -37.91 5.83
CA LEU A 46 2.44 -38.77 5.42
C LEU A 46 2.48 -40.10 6.17
N TYR A 47 1.30 -40.64 6.48
CA TYR A 47 1.13 -41.94 7.12
C TYR A 47 0.26 -42.89 6.27
N ASN A 48 0.76 -44.10 6.06
CA ASN A 48 0.03 -45.17 5.38
C ASN A 48 -0.77 -46.01 6.40
N THR A 49 -2.09 -45.84 6.41
CA THR A 49 -2.99 -46.56 7.35
C THR A 49 -3.20 -48.03 7.00
N THR A 50 -2.66 -48.49 5.87
CA THR A 50 -2.95 -49.82 5.33
C THR A 50 -1.88 -50.85 5.70
N GLY A 51 -2.30 -52.12 5.69
CA GLY A 51 -1.39 -53.26 5.85
C GLY A 51 -0.57 -53.62 4.60
N ALA A 52 -0.54 -52.75 3.58
CA ALA A 52 0.18 -52.97 2.31
C ALA A 52 1.01 -51.74 1.92
N ASN A 53 1.98 -51.93 1.02
CA ASN A 53 2.75 -50.83 0.45
C ASN A 53 1.85 -49.92 -0.42
N VAL A 54 2.04 -48.60 -0.34
CA VAL A 54 1.36 -47.63 -1.21
C VAL A 54 2.37 -46.91 -2.08
N ASP A 55 2.15 -46.94 -3.39
CA ASP A 55 2.97 -46.23 -4.40
C ASP A 55 2.44 -44.81 -4.57
N LEU A 56 3.32 -43.83 -4.33
CA LEU A 56 3.04 -42.39 -4.43
C LEU A 56 3.37 -41.83 -5.81
N THR A 57 3.95 -42.61 -6.72
CA THR A 57 4.36 -42.12 -8.04
C THR A 57 3.19 -41.44 -8.77
N GLY A 58 3.34 -40.14 -9.06
CA GLY A 58 2.31 -39.35 -9.76
C GLY A 58 1.14 -38.88 -8.88
N TRP A 59 1.21 -39.05 -7.55
CA TRP A 59 0.36 -38.32 -6.61
C TRP A 59 0.78 -36.85 -6.56
N TYR A 60 -0.01 -36.03 -5.88
CA TYR A 60 0.27 -34.60 -5.75
C TYR A 60 0.23 -34.10 -4.31
N LEU A 61 1.08 -33.13 -4.01
CA LEU A 61 1.04 -32.30 -2.80
C LEU A 61 0.88 -30.84 -3.20
N SER A 62 0.19 -30.05 -2.38
CA SER A 62 0.02 -28.62 -2.63
C SER A 62 -0.16 -27.82 -1.34
N ASP A 63 0.35 -26.59 -1.37
CA ASP A 63 0.15 -25.52 -0.39
C ASP A 63 -1.08 -24.63 -0.71
N ARG A 64 -1.72 -24.81 -1.88
CA ARG A 64 -2.76 -23.91 -2.39
C ARG A 64 -4.04 -24.64 -2.78
N SER A 65 -5.17 -24.22 -2.21
CA SER A 65 -6.50 -24.77 -2.54
C SER A 65 -6.92 -24.55 -4.00
N GLY A 66 -6.49 -23.44 -4.62
CA GLY A 66 -6.72 -23.16 -6.04
C GLY A 66 -5.87 -24.00 -7.00
N ASN A 67 -4.80 -24.65 -6.52
CA ASN A 67 -3.93 -25.51 -7.32
C ASN A 67 -3.61 -26.82 -6.58
N PRO A 68 -4.55 -27.75 -6.41
CA PRO A 68 -4.36 -28.96 -5.62
C PRO A 68 -3.39 -29.98 -6.25
N LEU A 69 -2.86 -29.71 -7.45
CA LEU A 69 -1.95 -30.56 -8.22
C LEU A 69 -0.56 -29.93 -8.39
N LYS A 70 -0.20 -28.95 -7.54
CA LYS A 70 0.98 -28.09 -7.67
C LYS A 70 2.31 -28.86 -7.79
N TRP A 71 2.58 -29.78 -6.86
CA TRP A 71 3.80 -30.58 -6.85
C TRP A 71 3.48 -32.06 -7.08
N THR A 72 4.21 -32.71 -7.98
CA THR A 72 4.00 -34.12 -8.31
C THR A 72 5.05 -34.99 -7.62
N PHE A 73 4.61 -36.02 -6.90
CA PHE A 73 5.53 -36.96 -6.27
C PHE A 73 6.38 -37.70 -7.32
N PRO A 74 7.71 -37.72 -7.17
CA PRO A 74 8.57 -38.60 -7.94
C PRO A 74 8.34 -40.06 -7.51
N ALA A 75 9.03 -41.00 -8.18
CA ALA A 75 8.91 -42.43 -7.90
C ALA A 75 9.26 -42.73 -6.43
N SER A 76 8.23 -42.99 -5.62
CA SER A 76 8.35 -43.14 -4.16
C SER A 76 7.21 -43.99 -3.61
N ASP A 77 7.44 -44.61 -2.45
CA ASP A 77 6.47 -45.47 -1.79
C ASP A 77 6.51 -45.34 -0.26
N ILE A 78 5.41 -45.73 0.40
CA ILE A 78 5.31 -45.83 1.85
C ILE A 78 4.93 -47.26 2.24
N ASN A 79 5.77 -47.91 3.06
CA ASN A 79 5.49 -49.26 3.54
C ASN A 79 4.21 -49.31 4.38
N ALA A 80 3.71 -50.52 4.62
CA ALA A 80 2.53 -50.76 5.44
C ALA A 80 2.69 -50.24 6.87
N ASN A 81 1.80 -49.34 7.32
CA ASN A 81 1.84 -48.70 8.65
C ASN A 81 3.16 -47.94 8.91
N ASP A 82 3.74 -47.37 7.85
CA ASP A 82 4.99 -46.61 7.89
C ASP A 82 4.72 -45.14 7.51
N HIS A 83 5.74 -44.31 7.67
CA HIS A 83 5.68 -42.87 7.46
C HIS A 83 6.60 -42.43 6.32
N LYS A 84 6.30 -41.27 5.74
CA LYS A 84 7.18 -40.61 4.77
C LYS A 84 7.25 -39.14 5.07
N LEU A 85 8.46 -38.67 5.36
CA LEU A 85 8.78 -37.26 5.51
C LEU A 85 9.08 -36.61 4.15
N ILE A 86 8.58 -35.40 3.96
CA ILE A 86 8.79 -34.54 2.80
C ILE A 86 9.18 -33.16 3.31
N PHE A 87 10.29 -32.61 2.84
CA PHE A 87 10.72 -31.26 3.17
C PHE A 87 10.10 -30.26 2.19
N CYS A 88 9.66 -29.11 2.72
CA CYS A 88 9.03 -28.04 1.96
C CYS A 88 10.03 -26.91 1.75
N THR A 89 10.88 -27.04 0.72
CA THR A 89 12.08 -26.18 0.58
C THR A 89 12.04 -25.25 -0.64
N GLY A 90 11.18 -25.52 -1.61
CA GLY A 90 11.22 -24.87 -2.92
C GLY A 90 12.20 -25.47 -3.93
N ARG A 91 13.06 -26.43 -3.54
CA ARG A 91 14.14 -26.98 -4.41
C ARG A 91 13.65 -27.88 -5.55
N ASP A 92 12.42 -28.40 -5.47
CA ASP A 92 11.83 -29.34 -6.44
C ASP A 92 12.74 -30.52 -6.85
N MET A 93 13.16 -31.34 -5.87
CA MET A 93 14.12 -32.42 -6.14
C MET A 93 14.01 -33.62 -5.21
N ASP A 94 14.61 -34.73 -5.63
CA ASP A 94 14.85 -35.92 -4.82
C ASP A 94 16.36 -36.05 -4.54
N GLN A 95 16.75 -35.79 -3.29
CA GLN A 95 18.12 -35.88 -2.83
C GLN A 95 18.35 -37.21 -2.10
N GLY A 96 18.59 -38.28 -2.89
CA GLY A 96 18.96 -39.58 -2.33
C GLY A 96 17.84 -40.29 -1.56
N GLY A 97 16.58 -40.03 -1.91
CA GLY A 97 15.37 -40.55 -1.29
C GLY A 97 14.67 -39.56 -0.35
N GLU A 98 15.31 -38.41 -0.08
CA GLU A 98 14.72 -37.27 0.62
C GLU A 98 14.02 -36.36 -0.37
N LEU A 99 12.72 -36.15 -0.16
CA LEU A 99 11.85 -35.43 -1.09
C LEU A 99 11.77 -33.97 -0.69
N HIS A 100 11.97 -33.08 -1.67
CA HIS A 100 11.86 -31.63 -1.54
C HIS A 100 10.82 -31.10 -2.51
N THR A 101 9.81 -30.39 -2.01
CA THR A 101 8.77 -29.79 -2.85
C THR A 101 9.29 -28.56 -3.60
N ASN A 102 8.50 -28.08 -4.57
CA ASN A 102 8.70 -26.81 -5.26
C ASN A 102 8.03 -25.62 -4.54
N PHE A 103 7.73 -25.76 -3.24
CA PHE A 103 7.13 -24.72 -2.41
C PHE A 103 7.62 -24.79 -0.96
N LYS A 104 7.39 -23.74 -0.19
CA LYS A 104 7.57 -23.71 1.27
C LYS A 104 6.22 -23.63 1.98
N LEU A 105 6.19 -23.73 3.30
CA LEU A 105 4.97 -23.52 4.08
C LEU A 105 5.04 -22.20 4.81
N SER A 106 3.93 -21.47 4.83
CA SER A 106 3.71 -20.30 5.67
C SER A 106 2.58 -20.59 6.66
N GLN A 107 2.90 -20.59 7.96
CA GLN A 107 1.88 -20.81 8.99
C GLN A 107 1.12 -19.52 9.34
N THR A 108 1.75 -18.37 9.11
CA THR A 108 1.21 -17.04 9.40
C THR A 108 0.24 -16.57 8.29
N GLU A 109 0.52 -16.88 7.02
CA GLU A 109 -0.45 -16.70 5.92
C GLU A 109 -1.57 -17.77 5.92
N GLY A 110 -1.37 -18.86 6.65
CA GLY A 110 -2.32 -19.94 6.79
C GLY A 110 -2.44 -20.80 5.53
N ASP A 111 -1.31 -21.32 5.06
CA ASP A 111 -1.25 -22.21 3.89
C ASP A 111 -2.15 -23.43 4.02
N TRP A 112 -2.53 -23.99 2.87
CA TRP A 112 -3.16 -25.30 2.83
C TRP A 112 -2.10 -26.39 2.88
N VAL A 113 -2.48 -27.60 3.28
CA VAL A 113 -1.72 -28.80 2.96
C VAL A 113 -2.69 -29.79 2.35
N ILE A 114 -2.49 -30.12 1.07
CA ILE A 114 -3.45 -30.90 0.27
C ILE A 114 -2.73 -32.08 -0.37
N LEU A 115 -3.20 -33.29 -0.07
CA LEU A 115 -2.76 -34.51 -0.71
C LEU A 115 -3.80 -34.96 -1.73
N SER A 116 -3.40 -35.12 -2.99
CA SER A 116 -4.27 -35.60 -4.07
C SER A 116 -3.74 -36.87 -4.73
N ASN A 117 -4.63 -37.75 -5.15
CA ASN A 117 -4.24 -38.97 -5.88
C ASN A 117 -3.94 -38.71 -7.36
N THR A 118 -3.48 -39.74 -8.07
CA THR A 118 -3.14 -39.71 -9.51
C THR A 118 -4.29 -39.32 -10.45
N PHE A 119 -5.53 -39.32 -9.97
CA PHE A 119 -6.70 -38.86 -10.73
C PHE A 119 -7.06 -37.40 -10.44
N GLY A 120 -6.29 -36.73 -9.59
CA GLY A 120 -6.50 -35.35 -9.16
C GLY A 120 -7.59 -35.17 -8.10
N ASN A 121 -8.06 -36.25 -7.45
CA ASN A 121 -9.00 -36.11 -6.34
C ASN A 121 -8.25 -35.85 -5.05
N VAL A 122 -8.70 -34.87 -4.27
CA VAL A 122 -8.20 -34.61 -2.92
C VAL A 122 -8.54 -35.79 -2.01
N VAL A 123 -7.53 -36.29 -1.33
CA VAL A 123 -7.55 -37.49 -0.48
C VAL A 123 -7.53 -37.11 1.00
N ASP A 124 -6.73 -36.10 1.35
CA ASP A 124 -6.67 -35.50 2.68
C ASP A 124 -6.24 -34.05 2.55
N SER A 125 -6.73 -33.18 3.44
CA SER A 125 -6.36 -31.77 3.43
C SER A 125 -6.70 -31.08 4.74
N PHE A 126 -5.91 -30.07 5.11
CA PHE A 126 -6.27 -29.10 6.13
C PHE A 126 -5.73 -27.71 5.75
N LYS A 127 -6.26 -26.69 6.41
CA LYS A 127 -5.70 -25.34 6.40
C LYS A 127 -4.92 -25.12 7.70
N ILE A 128 -3.73 -24.52 7.62
CA ILE A 128 -3.00 -24.10 8.81
C ILE A 128 -3.77 -22.94 9.43
N VAL A 129 -4.25 -23.14 10.66
CA VAL A 129 -5.05 -22.16 11.43
C VAL A 129 -4.56 -22.02 12.87
N HIS A 130 -3.51 -22.76 13.21
CA HIS A 130 -2.93 -22.79 14.54
C HIS A 130 -1.42 -22.58 14.39
N PRO A 131 -0.93 -21.34 14.51
CA PRO A 131 0.49 -21.09 14.51
C PRO A 131 1.15 -21.79 15.70
N THR A 132 2.41 -22.13 15.51
CA THR A 132 3.25 -22.81 16.48
C THR A 132 4.49 -21.99 16.79
N GLN A 133 4.86 -22.00 18.06
CA GLN A 133 6.13 -21.47 18.54
C GLN A 133 7.29 -22.33 18.01
N ALA A 134 8.50 -21.76 18.04
CA ALA A 134 9.73 -22.41 17.60
C ALA A 134 9.84 -23.87 18.08
N ASN A 135 10.14 -24.76 17.13
CA ASN A 135 10.37 -26.20 17.30
C ASN A 135 9.14 -27.05 17.67
N HIS A 136 7.95 -26.49 17.59
CA HIS A 136 6.72 -27.26 17.74
C HIS A 136 6.21 -27.73 16.36
N SER A 137 5.30 -28.69 16.39
CA SER A 137 4.63 -29.24 15.21
C SER A 137 3.16 -29.46 15.50
N VAL A 138 2.38 -29.63 14.43
CA VAL A 138 0.96 -29.98 14.52
C VAL A 138 0.76 -31.31 13.80
N GLY A 139 0.13 -32.25 14.49
CA GLY A 139 -0.10 -33.59 13.95
C GLY A 139 -1.38 -34.21 14.49
N ARG A 140 -1.76 -35.36 13.94
CA ARG A 140 -2.90 -36.14 14.42
C ARG A 140 -2.61 -36.66 15.83
N GLU A 141 -3.58 -36.63 16.75
CA GLU A 141 -3.38 -36.99 18.17
C GLU A 141 -2.64 -38.33 18.38
N THR A 142 -3.00 -39.31 17.55
CA THR A 142 -2.25 -40.54 17.29
C THR A 142 -2.26 -40.77 15.78
N ASP A 143 -1.37 -41.62 15.24
CA ASP A 143 -1.33 -41.91 13.80
C ASP A 143 -2.72 -42.21 13.23
N GLY A 144 -3.13 -41.40 12.24
CA GLY A 144 -4.45 -41.49 11.60
C GLY A 144 -5.68 -41.08 12.42
N SER A 145 -5.50 -40.46 13.60
CA SER A 145 -6.58 -39.85 14.38
C SER A 145 -7.26 -38.72 13.60
N PRO A 146 -8.59 -38.52 13.68
CA PRO A 146 -9.25 -37.40 13.02
C PRO A 146 -8.82 -36.03 13.56
N ASP A 147 -8.38 -35.95 14.81
CA ASP A 147 -8.10 -34.68 15.49
C ASP A 147 -6.63 -34.29 15.39
N PHE A 148 -6.34 -33.04 15.02
CA PHE A 148 -5.01 -32.44 15.07
C PHE A 148 -4.74 -31.78 16.43
N LYS A 149 -3.50 -31.91 16.90
CA LYS A 149 -3.02 -31.47 18.21
C LYS A 149 -1.60 -30.92 18.10
N LEU A 150 -1.20 -30.17 19.13
CA LEU A 150 0.14 -29.60 19.26
C LEU A 150 1.14 -30.64 19.79
N PHE A 151 2.36 -30.61 19.27
CA PHE A 151 3.48 -31.41 19.76
C PHE A 151 4.67 -30.48 20.07
N THR A 152 5.05 -30.43 21.35
CA THR A 152 6.27 -29.73 21.81
C THR A 152 7.55 -30.55 21.58
N SER A 153 7.40 -31.76 21.08
CA SER A 153 8.47 -32.68 20.71
C SER A 153 8.00 -33.40 19.46
N PRO A 154 8.25 -32.82 18.28
CA PRO A 154 7.80 -33.38 17.00
C PRO A 154 8.21 -34.84 16.82
N THR A 155 7.41 -35.61 16.07
CA THR A 155 7.60 -37.06 15.89
C THR A 155 7.96 -37.51 14.46
N PRO A 156 8.89 -36.84 13.74
CA PRO A 156 9.18 -37.19 12.35
C PRO A 156 9.73 -38.61 12.20
N ASN A 157 9.21 -39.33 11.20
CA ASN A 157 9.41 -40.75 10.92
C ASN A 157 9.06 -41.67 12.12
N GLY A 158 8.20 -41.21 13.02
CA GLY A 158 7.84 -41.88 14.26
C GLY A 158 6.33 -41.95 14.46
N GLN A 159 5.90 -42.68 15.49
CA GLN A 159 4.49 -42.67 15.88
C GLN A 159 4.17 -41.38 16.61
N ASN A 160 3.05 -40.75 16.28
CA ASN A 160 2.57 -39.57 16.99
C ASN A 160 2.33 -39.91 18.46
N THR A 161 3.13 -39.31 19.34
CA THR A 161 3.03 -39.46 20.79
C THR A 161 3.32 -38.14 21.48
N GLY A 162 2.63 -37.88 22.61
CA GLY A 162 2.83 -36.65 23.36
C GLY A 162 1.99 -35.45 22.89
N ALA A 163 0.89 -35.70 22.17
CA ALA A 163 -0.08 -34.69 21.78
C ALA A 163 -0.63 -33.90 22.98
N GLN A 164 -0.76 -32.58 22.80
CA GLN A 164 -1.26 -31.64 23.81
C GLN A 164 -2.33 -30.72 23.20
N ASN A 165 -3.07 -30.04 24.08
CA ASN A 165 -3.88 -28.90 23.64
C ASN A 165 -2.97 -27.75 23.17
N PHE A 166 -3.51 -26.90 22.31
CA PHE A 166 -2.85 -25.68 21.87
C PHE A 166 -2.66 -24.69 23.03
N TYR A 167 -1.98 -23.58 22.75
CA TYR A 167 -1.61 -22.54 23.70
C TYR A 167 -2.82 -21.89 24.38
N THR A 168 -2.56 -21.29 25.55
CA THR A 168 -3.49 -20.34 26.18
C THR A 168 -3.75 -19.18 25.19
N PRO A 169 -4.98 -18.64 25.09
CA PRO A 169 -5.25 -17.49 24.24
C PRO A 169 -4.36 -16.27 24.54
N LYS A 170 -3.89 -15.55 23.50
CA LYS A 170 -3.11 -14.30 23.60
C LYS A 170 -3.87 -13.27 24.46
N PRO A 171 -3.20 -12.54 25.38
CA PRO A 171 -3.80 -11.39 26.04
C PRO A 171 -4.20 -10.30 25.03
N VAL A 172 -5.10 -9.40 25.43
CA VAL A 172 -5.53 -8.25 24.63
C VAL A 172 -5.42 -7.00 25.48
N PHE A 173 -4.79 -5.95 24.94
CA PHE A 173 -4.75 -4.62 25.54
C PHE A 173 -5.97 -3.80 25.11
N ASP A 174 -6.48 -2.95 26.00
CA ASP A 174 -7.63 -2.08 25.70
C ASP A 174 -7.25 -0.75 25.03
N ILE A 175 -5.96 -0.43 25.01
CA ILE A 175 -5.39 0.77 24.43
C ILE A 175 -4.36 0.35 23.37
N GLU A 176 -4.46 0.91 22.18
CA GLU A 176 -3.58 0.63 21.05
C GLU A 176 -2.15 1.18 21.27
N ALA A 177 -1.16 0.59 20.60
CA ALA A 177 0.20 1.14 20.60
C ALA A 177 0.23 2.55 19.97
N GLY A 178 1.25 3.35 20.31
CA GLY A 178 1.45 4.67 19.71
C GLY A 178 1.59 5.83 20.70
N PHE A 179 1.20 7.02 20.27
CA PHE A 179 1.53 8.29 20.93
C PHE A 179 0.43 8.81 21.86
N TYR A 180 0.85 9.27 23.04
CA TYR A 180 -0.05 9.80 24.05
C TYR A 180 0.51 11.08 24.70
N PRO A 181 -0.32 12.13 24.88
CA PRO A 181 0.10 13.42 25.44
C PRO A 181 0.27 13.40 26.97
N GLY A 182 0.25 12.21 27.59
CA GLY A 182 0.28 12.05 29.03
C GLY A 182 0.19 10.59 29.46
N ALA A 183 0.28 10.36 30.77
CA ALA A 183 0.25 9.02 31.32
C ALA A 183 -1.11 8.32 31.07
N ILE A 184 -1.05 7.04 30.73
CA ILE A 184 -2.21 6.18 30.44
C ILE A 184 -2.30 5.02 31.44
N ASN A 185 -3.44 4.33 31.48
CA ASN A 185 -3.63 3.12 32.27
C ASN A 185 -4.19 2.02 31.37
N VAL A 186 -3.36 1.04 31.02
CA VAL A 186 -3.70 -0.04 30.08
C VAL A 186 -4.32 -1.20 30.85
N ALA A 187 -5.55 -1.58 30.52
CA ALA A 187 -6.17 -2.81 30.97
C ALA A 187 -5.77 -3.99 30.06
N ILE A 188 -5.60 -5.16 30.66
CA ILE A 188 -5.22 -6.38 29.95
C ILE A 188 -6.29 -7.43 30.22
N THR A 189 -6.80 -8.04 29.16
CA THR A 189 -7.79 -9.12 29.24
C THR A 189 -7.26 -10.38 28.57
N CYS A 190 -7.88 -11.53 28.84
CA CYS A 190 -7.59 -12.79 28.17
C CYS A 190 -8.92 -13.53 27.95
N PRO A 191 -9.17 -14.10 26.75
CA PRO A 191 -10.36 -14.91 26.48
C PRO A 191 -10.55 -16.08 27.46
N ASP A 192 -9.46 -16.65 27.99
CA ASP A 192 -9.52 -17.61 29.08
C ASP A 192 -9.55 -16.88 30.44
N ALA A 193 -10.75 -16.78 31.03
CA ALA A 193 -10.96 -16.14 32.33
C ALA A 193 -10.26 -16.85 33.51
N SER A 194 -9.73 -18.06 33.31
CA SER A 194 -8.97 -18.80 34.32
C SER A 194 -7.46 -18.58 34.24
N ALA A 195 -6.97 -17.99 33.14
CA ALA A 195 -5.55 -17.75 32.92
C ALA A 195 -5.01 -16.63 33.83
N GLN A 196 -3.76 -16.79 34.26
CA GLN A 196 -3.00 -15.75 34.95
C GLN A 196 -2.22 -14.93 33.93
N ILE A 197 -2.52 -13.65 33.83
CA ILE A 197 -1.80 -12.72 32.95
C ILE A 197 -0.55 -12.22 33.69
N ARG A 198 0.61 -12.31 33.03
CA ARG A 198 1.90 -11.78 33.50
C ARG A 198 2.39 -10.73 32.52
N TYR A 199 3.02 -9.69 33.03
CA TYR A 199 3.52 -8.61 32.19
C TYR A 199 4.88 -8.08 32.64
N THR A 200 5.56 -7.39 31.71
CA THR A 200 6.83 -6.69 31.86
C THR A 200 6.72 -5.31 31.21
N THR A 201 7.56 -4.36 31.63
CA THR A 201 7.62 -3.00 31.06
C THR A 201 9.04 -2.60 30.66
N ASP A 202 9.94 -3.56 30.60
CA ASP A 202 11.38 -3.41 30.32
C ASP A 202 11.79 -4.10 29.02
N GLY A 203 10.80 -4.57 28.24
CA GLY A 203 10.98 -5.29 26.98
C GLY A 203 11.40 -6.76 27.11
N SER A 204 11.55 -7.29 28.33
CA SER A 204 11.78 -8.73 28.53
C SER A 204 10.53 -9.57 28.32
N ASP A 205 10.68 -10.84 27.93
CA ASP A 205 9.55 -11.75 27.79
C ASP A 205 8.88 -12.07 29.14
N PRO A 206 7.55 -11.94 29.24
CA PRO A 206 6.83 -12.34 30.44
C PRO A 206 6.98 -13.85 30.68
N ASN A 207 7.41 -14.20 31.90
CA ASN A 207 7.45 -15.59 32.36
C ASN A 207 6.62 -15.75 33.64
N ALA A 208 6.51 -16.98 34.14
CA ALA A 208 5.72 -17.29 35.34
C ALA A 208 6.17 -16.52 36.61
N GLY A 209 7.41 -15.99 36.62
CA GLY A 209 7.97 -15.15 37.66
C GLY A 209 7.75 -13.65 37.48
N SER A 210 7.32 -13.19 36.30
CA SER A 210 7.05 -11.77 36.00
C SER A 210 5.85 -11.24 36.80
N THR A 211 5.61 -9.93 36.73
CA THR A 211 4.58 -9.27 37.53
C THR A 211 3.18 -9.81 37.19
N LEU A 212 2.41 -10.20 38.22
CA LEU A 212 1.03 -10.65 38.04
C LEU A 212 0.12 -9.45 37.78
N TYR A 213 -0.65 -9.49 36.70
CA TYR A 213 -1.67 -8.50 36.42
C TYR A 213 -2.79 -8.55 37.47
N THR A 214 -3.04 -7.43 38.15
CA THR A 214 -4.07 -7.32 39.21
C THR A 214 -5.00 -6.10 39.03
N GLY A 215 -4.76 -5.30 38.01
CA GLY A 215 -5.47 -4.07 37.65
C GLY A 215 -4.69 -3.31 36.57
N PRO A 216 -5.27 -2.25 35.98
CA PRO A 216 -4.65 -1.50 34.89
C PRO A 216 -3.20 -1.09 35.18
N VAL A 217 -2.33 -1.24 34.17
CA VAL A 217 -0.90 -0.91 34.23
C VAL A 217 -0.73 0.57 33.92
N ASN A 218 -0.17 1.32 34.86
CA ASN A 218 0.10 2.74 34.64
C ASN A 218 1.39 2.90 33.81
N ILE A 219 1.27 3.51 32.63
CA ILE A 219 2.40 3.85 31.75
C ILE A 219 2.55 5.37 31.79
N SER A 220 3.57 5.86 32.51
CA SER A 220 3.80 7.29 32.77
C SER A 220 4.96 7.90 31.99
N SER A 221 5.69 7.07 31.25
CA SER A 221 6.84 7.42 30.42
C SER A 221 6.90 6.42 29.27
N THR A 222 7.59 6.77 28.19
CA THR A 222 7.78 5.90 27.03
C THR A 222 8.29 4.52 27.47
N SER A 223 7.58 3.46 27.09
CA SER A 223 7.84 2.09 27.58
C SER A 223 7.18 1.06 26.66
N VAL A 224 7.74 -0.15 26.63
CA VAL A 224 7.14 -1.31 25.96
C VAL A 224 6.42 -2.15 27.00
N LEU A 225 5.13 -2.38 26.84
CA LEU A 225 4.36 -3.31 27.67
C LEU A 225 4.27 -4.65 26.95
N ARG A 226 4.84 -5.70 27.55
CA ARG A 226 4.69 -7.08 27.04
C ARG A 226 3.86 -7.91 28.01
N ALA A 227 2.94 -8.75 27.51
CA ALA A 227 2.12 -9.63 28.35
C ALA A 227 1.94 -11.04 27.75
N ALA A 228 1.85 -12.04 28.63
CA ALA A 228 1.49 -13.41 28.27
C ALA A 228 0.55 -14.03 29.32
N ALA A 229 -0.31 -14.96 28.87
CA ALA A 229 -1.28 -15.66 29.69
C ALA A 229 -0.81 -17.08 30.03
N PHE A 230 -1.00 -17.48 31.30
CA PHE A 230 -0.55 -18.76 31.85
C PHE A 230 -1.74 -19.53 32.45
N SER A 231 -2.03 -20.71 31.94
CA SER A 231 -3.14 -21.57 32.39
C SER A 231 -2.66 -23.00 32.71
N ALA A 232 -3.51 -24.02 32.53
CA ALA A 232 -3.11 -25.43 32.61
C ALA A 232 -2.41 -25.89 31.32
N GLU A 233 -2.70 -25.23 30.21
CA GLU A 233 -2.08 -25.38 28.89
C GLU A 233 -0.70 -24.68 28.83
N LEU A 234 -0.06 -24.74 27.67
CA LEU A 234 1.17 -23.99 27.43
C LEU A 234 0.89 -22.47 27.47
N PRO A 235 1.89 -21.65 27.84
CA PRO A 235 1.77 -20.19 27.80
C PRO A 235 1.32 -19.70 26.42
N SER A 236 0.58 -18.59 26.40
CA SER A 236 0.20 -17.93 25.16
C SER A 236 1.42 -17.40 24.38
N PHE A 237 1.18 -16.94 23.15
CA PHE A 237 2.05 -15.97 22.49
C PHE A 237 2.07 -14.65 23.29
N ASN A 238 3.12 -13.85 23.09
CA ASN A 238 3.26 -12.54 23.71
C ASN A 238 2.38 -11.50 23.00
N GLU A 239 1.82 -10.56 23.74
CA GLU A 239 1.28 -9.29 23.22
C GLU A 239 2.24 -8.16 23.59
N SER A 240 2.59 -7.29 22.64
CA SER A 240 3.62 -6.26 22.81
C SER A 240 3.18 -4.94 22.21
N ASN A 241 3.06 -3.89 23.04
CA ASN A 241 2.78 -2.54 22.54
C ASN A 241 3.80 -1.55 23.10
N THR A 242 4.36 -0.73 22.21
CA THR A 242 5.13 0.46 22.58
C THR A 242 4.20 1.66 22.75
N TYR A 243 4.30 2.33 23.89
CA TYR A 243 3.58 3.57 24.17
C TYR A 243 4.56 4.72 24.29
N PHE A 244 4.43 5.74 23.44
CA PHE A 244 5.24 6.95 23.44
C PHE A 244 4.53 8.05 24.26
N ILE A 245 5.12 8.46 25.38
CA ILE A 245 4.47 9.37 26.34
C ILE A 245 5.14 10.74 26.32
N ASN A 246 4.43 11.75 25.82
CA ASN A 246 4.94 13.10 25.56
C ASN A 246 6.12 13.14 24.57
N GLU A 247 6.15 12.22 23.61
CA GLU A 247 7.10 12.25 22.50
C GLU A 247 6.43 12.86 21.26
N SER A 248 7.23 13.44 20.37
CA SER A 248 6.79 13.98 19.09
C SER A 248 7.98 13.91 18.13
N HIS A 249 7.77 13.30 16.96
CA HIS A 249 8.82 13.07 15.97
C HIS A 249 8.29 13.30 14.56
N ASP A 250 9.18 13.68 13.65
CA ASP A 250 8.88 13.91 12.23
C ASP A 250 9.45 12.78 11.34
N LEU A 251 9.81 11.64 11.95
CA LEU A 251 10.39 10.48 11.28
C LEU A 251 9.63 9.20 11.71
N PRO A 252 9.59 8.17 10.84
CA PRO A 252 9.08 6.85 11.23
C PRO A 252 9.87 6.31 12.43
N ILE A 253 9.22 5.48 13.23
CA ILE A 253 9.84 4.86 14.40
C ILE A 253 9.87 3.35 14.22
N VAL A 254 11.03 2.79 14.48
CA VAL A 254 11.21 1.36 14.71
C VAL A 254 11.42 1.15 16.21
N SER A 255 10.48 0.49 16.87
CA SER A 255 10.61 0.10 18.27
C SER A 255 10.95 -1.38 18.35
N ILE A 256 12.09 -1.72 18.97
CA ILE A 256 12.51 -3.12 19.15
C ILE A 256 12.45 -3.50 20.63
N SER A 257 12.06 -4.73 20.92
CA SER A 257 12.07 -5.22 22.30
C SER A 257 12.47 -6.67 22.49
N SER A 258 13.33 -6.90 23.47
CA SER A 258 13.84 -8.22 23.89
C SER A 258 14.67 -8.07 25.17
N GLU A 259 14.81 -9.17 25.93
CA GLU A 259 15.82 -9.25 27.01
C GLU A 259 17.25 -9.10 26.46
N GLY A 260 17.50 -9.55 25.22
CA GLY A 260 18.85 -9.62 24.65
C GLY A 260 19.28 -8.44 23.77
N VAL A 261 18.36 -7.60 23.27
CA VAL A 261 18.72 -6.53 22.31
C VAL A 261 19.64 -5.47 22.94
N TYR A 262 19.52 -5.19 24.23
CA TYR A 262 20.48 -4.32 24.91
C TYR A 262 21.89 -4.92 24.93
N GLU A 263 22.00 -6.20 25.29
CA GLU A 263 23.31 -6.86 25.34
C GLU A 263 23.95 -6.92 23.94
N LEU A 264 23.13 -7.11 22.89
CA LEU A 264 23.57 -7.04 21.50
C LEU A 264 24.11 -5.64 21.17
N LEU A 265 23.31 -4.60 21.39
CA LEU A 265 23.65 -3.22 21.04
C LEU A 265 24.74 -2.62 21.96
N ASP A 266 25.01 -3.23 23.11
CA ASP A 266 26.17 -2.93 23.97
C ASP A 266 27.47 -3.58 23.47
N GLY A 267 27.38 -4.48 22.49
CA GLY A 267 28.51 -5.01 21.73
C GLY A 267 28.79 -6.50 21.90
N THR A 268 27.93 -7.25 22.62
CA THR A 268 28.04 -8.71 22.67
C THR A 268 27.45 -9.30 21.39
N GLN A 269 28.25 -10.05 20.64
CA GLN A 269 27.79 -10.67 19.40
C GLN A 269 27.08 -12.00 19.69
N PHE A 270 25.77 -12.00 19.54
CA PHE A 270 24.89 -13.17 19.54
C PHE A 270 23.61 -12.83 18.75
N GLU A 271 22.64 -13.75 18.71
CA GLU A 271 21.41 -13.59 17.92
C GLU A 271 20.20 -13.65 18.87
N PRO A 272 19.84 -12.54 19.56
CA PRO A 272 18.64 -12.53 20.37
C PRO A 272 17.38 -12.56 19.49
N ILE A 273 16.33 -13.15 20.04
CA ILE A 273 14.99 -13.12 19.46
C ILE A 273 14.20 -12.03 20.18
N GLY A 274 13.34 -11.33 19.45
CA GLY A 274 12.40 -10.37 20.06
C GLY A 274 11.48 -9.75 19.04
N SER A 275 10.79 -8.70 19.45
CA SER A 275 9.79 -8.02 18.60
C SER A 275 10.32 -6.74 17.97
N LEU A 276 9.74 -6.40 16.83
CA LEU A 276 9.84 -5.12 16.16
C LEU A 276 8.42 -4.59 15.93
N GLU A 277 8.19 -3.32 16.23
CA GLU A 277 6.99 -2.55 15.88
C GLU A 277 7.40 -1.38 14.98
N LEU A 278 6.65 -1.14 13.90
CA LEU A 278 6.86 -0.01 12.98
C LEU A 278 5.73 1.02 13.12
N PHE A 279 6.12 2.29 13.19
CA PHE A 279 5.21 3.43 13.21
C PHE A 279 5.60 4.43 12.11
N GLU A 280 4.60 5.01 11.44
CA GLU A 280 4.80 6.06 10.44
C GLU A 280 5.11 7.43 11.03
N GLU A 281 5.47 8.37 10.16
CA GLU A 281 5.81 9.78 10.52
C GLU A 281 4.67 10.49 11.27
N ASP A 282 3.42 10.12 11.02
CA ASP A 282 2.22 10.65 11.70
C ASP A 282 1.92 9.93 13.03
N GLY A 283 2.72 8.94 13.39
CA GLY A 283 2.57 8.09 14.57
C GLY A 283 1.61 6.92 14.42
N THR A 284 1.10 6.67 13.21
CA THR A 284 0.26 5.51 12.91
C THR A 284 1.04 4.21 13.11
N PHE A 285 0.49 3.29 13.90
CA PHE A 285 1.00 1.91 14.01
C PHE A 285 0.75 1.16 12.70
N ILE A 286 1.78 0.53 12.17
CA ILE A 286 1.75 -0.15 10.86
C ILE A 286 1.71 -1.65 11.04
N ASP A 287 2.76 -2.21 11.62
CA ASP A 287 2.94 -3.64 11.72
C ASP A 287 3.87 -4.01 12.88
N GLU A 288 3.74 -5.26 13.33
CA GLU A 288 4.58 -5.87 14.34
C GLU A 288 4.98 -7.30 13.95
N GLY A 289 6.11 -7.77 14.49
CA GLY A 289 6.45 -9.19 14.41
C GLY A 289 7.60 -9.56 15.31
N GLU A 290 7.87 -10.88 15.42
CA GLU A 290 9.03 -11.40 16.12
C GLU A 290 10.04 -12.01 15.16
N GLY A 291 11.33 -11.87 15.49
CA GLY A 291 12.41 -12.21 14.59
C GLY A 291 13.77 -12.31 15.27
N ASP A 292 14.76 -12.71 14.47
CA ASP A 292 16.17 -12.71 14.87
C ASP A 292 16.73 -11.28 14.74
N PHE A 293 17.47 -10.85 15.74
CA PHE A 293 18.38 -9.72 15.64
C PHE A 293 19.81 -10.22 15.50
N ASN A 294 20.59 -9.65 14.59
CA ASN A 294 22.01 -9.95 14.54
C ASN A 294 22.85 -8.71 14.20
N LYS A 295 24.17 -8.85 14.36
CA LYS A 295 25.12 -7.79 14.04
C LYS A 295 25.05 -7.42 12.55
N HIS A 296 24.90 -6.13 12.26
CA HIS A 296 25.11 -5.58 10.90
C HIS A 296 26.38 -4.74 10.80
N GLY A 297 27.22 -5.06 9.82
CA GLY A 297 28.42 -4.31 9.44
C GLY A 297 29.60 -4.48 10.39
N ASN A 298 30.82 -4.19 9.91
CA ASN A 298 32.03 -4.32 10.72
C ASN A 298 32.36 -3.03 11.47
N ASP A 299 32.60 -1.94 10.74
CA ASP A 299 33.06 -0.67 11.31
C ASP A 299 31.92 0.08 12.00
N SER A 300 30.67 -0.12 11.55
CA SER A 300 29.45 0.28 12.27
C SER A 300 29.37 -0.23 13.71
N TRP A 301 30.12 -1.28 14.05
CA TRP A 301 30.20 -1.86 15.40
C TRP A 301 31.40 -1.41 16.22
N ALA A 302 32.28 -0.60 15.63
CA ALA A 302 33.38 0.06 16.34
C ALA A 302 32.87 1.16 17.28
N TYR A 303 31.67 1.70 17.01
CA TYR A 303 31.05 2.78 17.75
C TYR A 303 29.98 2.28 18.74
N PRO A 304 29.64 3.06 19.79
CA PRO A 304 28.55 2.73 20.70
C PRO A 304 27.15 2.66 20.07
N GLN A 305 26.87 3.47 19.04
CA GLN A 305 25.63 3.38 18.27
C GLN A 305 25.81 2.33 17.17
N ARG A 306 25.16 1.17 17.30
CA ARG A 306 25.40 -0.02 16.47
C ARG A 306 24.22 -0.34 15.56
N GLY A 307 24.52 -0.82 14.35
CA GLY A 307 23.50 -1.31 13.42
C GLY A 307 23.21 -2.80 13.58
N PHE A 308 22.04 -3.26 13.14
CA PHE A 308 21.65 -4.66 13.19
C PHE A 308 20.80 -5.04 11.98
N ASP A 309 20.79 -6.32 11.61
CA ASP A 309 19.71 -6.83 10.74
C ASP A 309 18.61 -7.36 11.64
N PHE A 310 17.36 -7.08 11.24
CA PHE A 310 16.18 -7.75 11.77
C PHE A 310 15.64 -8.71 10.72
N ILE A 311 15.32 -9.92 11.13
CA ILE A 311 14.84 -10.98 10.24
C ILE A 311 13.55 -11.51 10.84
N MET A 312 12.42 -11.16 10.25
CA MET A 312 11.13 -11.69 10.65
C MET A 312 11.05 -13.18 10.28
N ARG A 313 10.43 -13.99 11.14
CA ARG A 313 10.44 -15.45 11.00
C ARG A 313 9.04 -16.02 11.20
N ASP A 314 8.49 -16.57 10.12
CA ASP A 314 7.28 -17.40 10.18
C ASP A 314 7.44 -18.51 11.24
N GLN A 315 8.65 -19.06 11.42
CA GLN A 315 8.95 -20.13 12.36
C GLN A 315 8.67 -19.78 13.83
N TYR A 316 8.47 -18.51 14.18
CA TYR A 316 8.06 -18.09 15.51
C TYR A 316 6.54 -18.00 15.69
N GLY A 317 5.77 -18.01 14.60
CA GLY A 317 4.31 -18.06 14.61
C GLY A 317 3.62 -16.73 14.89
N TYR A 318 4.35 -15.61 14.77
CA TYR A 318 3.80 -14.25 14.91
C TYR A 318 3.49 -13.64 13.54
N ASN A 319 4.52 -13.51 12.70
CA ASN A 319 4.41 -12.99 11.35
C ASN A 319 5.60 -13.50 10.47
N GLY A 320 5.46 -13.48 9.14
CA GLY A 320 6.47 -13.96 8.18
C GLY A 320 7.39 -12.87 7.63
N ASP A 321 6.86 -11.65 7.58
CA ASP A 321 7.39 -10.50 6.87
C ASP A 321 6.69 -9.23 7.38
N LEU A 322 7.36 -8.09 7.24
CA LEU A 322 6.76 -6.81 7.56
C LEU A 322 5.92 -6.32 6.37
N ASP A 323 4.60 -6.23 6.57
CA ASP A 323 3.60 -5.91 5.55
C ASP A 323 3.39 -4.39 5.42
N HIS A 324 4.31 -3.71 4.75
CA HIS A 324 4.18 -2.28 4.47
C HIS A 324 5.06 -1.79 3.33
N GLN A 325 4.61 -0.78 2.59
CA GLN A 325 5.47 -0.04 1.66
C GLN A 325 6.39 0.92 2.43
N ILE A 326 7.50 0.42 2.95
CA ILE A 326 8.46 1.21 3.75
C ILE A 326 9.09 2.34 2.91
N PHE A 327 9.43 2.06 1.65
CA PHE A 327 10.22 2.94 0.78
C PHE A 327 9.34 3.58 -0.30
N PRO A 328 9.05 4.88 -0.24
CA PRO A 328 8.20 5.55 -1.22
C PRO A 328 8.72 5.49 -2.68
N GLU A 329 10.03 5.34 -2.87
CA GLU A 329 10.67 5.27 -4.19
C GLU A 329 10.49 3.90 -4.89
N LYS A 330 9.95 2.91 -4.19
CA LYS A 330 9.78 1.53 -4.66
C LYS A 330 8.36 1.05 -4.36
N ASN A 331 7.86 0.11 -5.15
CA ASN A 331 6.51 -0.44 -4.96
C ASN A 331 6.48 -1.70 -4.08
N ARG A 332 7.61 -2.02 -3.42
CA ARG A 332 7.73 -3.19 -2.56
C ARG A 332 7.00 -2.98 -1.25
N ASN A 333 6.18 -3.95 -0.86
CA ASN A 333 5.22 -3.87 0.23
C ASN A 333 5.36 -4.96 1.30
N ASP A 334 6.34 -5.86 1.17
CA ASP A 334 6.64 -6.91 2.14
C ASP A 334 8.16 -6.97 2.39
N PHE A 335 8.59 -7.24 3.62
CA PHE A 335 10.01 -7.32 3.95
C PHE A 335 10.28 -8.38 5.02
N GLN A 336 10.88 -9.51 4.64
CA GLN A 336 11.36 -10.49 5.62
C GLN A 336 12.57 -9.96 6.40
N ARG A 337 13.43 -9.17 5.76
CA ARG A 337 14.70 -8.72 6.35
C ARG A 337 14.94 -7.24 6.09
N LEU A 338 15.26 -6.52 7.16
CA LEU A 338 15.61 -5.11 7.13
C LEU A 338 16.95 -4.86 7.81
N ILE A 339 17.70 -3.89 7.28
CA ILE A 339 18.90 -3.37 7.92
C ILE A 339 18.53 -2.10 8.69
N LEU A 340 18.95 -2.00 9.94
CA LEU A 340 18.91 -0.76 10.71
C LEU A 340 20.34 -0.25 10.87
N LYS A 341 20.69 0.81 10.12
CA LYS A 341 22.05 1.36 10.05
C LYS A 341 22.12 2.78 10.64
N PRO A 342 23.02 3.06 11.61
CA PRO A 342 23.23 4.40 12.15
C PRO A 342 24.37 5.14 11.41
N ALA A 343 24.28 5.28 10.09
CA ALA A 343 25.28 5.88 9.20
C ALA A 343 26.71 5.28 9.20
N ALA A 344 27.02 4.31 10.06
CA ALA A 344 28.30 3.59 10.15
C ALA A 344 29.53 4.51 10.14
N SER A 345 30.39 4.46 9.11
CA SER A 345 31.60 5.30 9.08
C SER A 345 31.31 6.77 8.79
N ASP A 346 30.05 7.14 8.51
CA ASP A 346 29.60 8.52 8.49
C ASP A 346 28.88 8.94 9.79
N ASN A 347 28.94 8.10 10.84
CA ASN A 347 28.23 8.34 12.08
C ASN A 347 28.70 9.61 12.81
N TYR A 348 27.74 10.45 13.15
CA TYR A 348 27.90 11.54 14.12
C TYR A 348 27.36 11.15 15.51
N PRO A 349 28.12 11.35 16.61
CA PRO A 349 29.38 12.13 16.70
C PRO A 349 30.66 11.29 16.69
N PHE A 350 30.59 9.98 16.42
CA PHE A 350 31.72 9.09 16.70
C PHE A 350 32.84 9.14 15.65
N GLU A 351 32.51 9.34 14.38
CA GLU A 351 33.50 9.49 13.32
C GLU A 351 33.79 10.96 13.01
N ASN A 352 35.07 11.28 12.78
CA ASN A 352 35.48 12.67 12.55
C ASN A 352 35.01 13.12 11.16
N GLY A 353 34.23 14.21 11.10
CA GLY A 353 33.62 14.69 9.85
C GLY A 353 32.32 13.99 9.47
N GLY A 354 31.77 13.12 10.34
CA GLY A 354 30.52 12.41 10.10
C GLY A 354 29.33 13.37 9.95
N ALA A 355 28.61 13.24 8.82
CA ALA A 355 27.42 14.02 8.49
C ALA A 355 26.11 13.25 8.79
N HIS A 356 26.23 11.95 9.11
CA HIS A 356 25.11 11.04 9.41
C HIS A 356 24.11 10.88 8.24
N ILE A 357 24.56 10.96 6.99
CA ILE A 357 23.68 10.93 5.80
C ILE A 357 24.32 10.39 4.50
N ARG A 358 25.65 10.34 4.37
CA ARG A 358 26.36 10.14 3.08
C ARG A 358 25.94 8.88 2.34
N ASP A 359 25.87 7.75 3.04
CA ASP A 359 25.53 6.47 2.43
C ASP A 359 24.09 6.48 1.88
N ALA A 360 23.11 6.98 2.66
CA ALA A 360 21.72 7.08 2.21
C ALA A 360 21.57 8.06 1.05
N PHE A 361 22.27 9.19 1.12
CA PHE A 361 22.29 10.18 0.05
C PHE A 361 22.75 9.58 -1.29
N ILE A 362 23.83 8.78 -1.28
CA ILE A 362 24.38 8.20 -2.50
C ILE A 362 23.48 7.11 -3.08
N HIS A 363 22.92 6.25 -2.24
CA HIS A 363 21.96 5.26 -2.71
C HIS A 363 20.72 5.93 -3.33
N THR A 364 20.20 6.98 -2.69
CA THR A 364 19.05 7.74 -3.20
C THR A 364 19.38 8.47 -4.50
N LEU A 365 20.58 9.05 -4.61
CA LEU A 365 21.07 9.70 -5.83
C LEU A 365 21.17 8.71 -7.01
N SER A 366 21.62 7.48 -6.77
CA SER A 366 21.65 6.42 -7.78
C SER A 366 20.26 6.08 -8.31
N ILE A 367 19.27 5.97 -7.41
CA ILE A 367 17.87 5.71 -7.75
C ILE A 367 17.31 6.86 -8.59
N TRP A 368 17.47 8.10 -8.15
CA TRP A 368 17.00 9.29 -8.88
C TRP A 368 17.62 9.42 -10.26
N ALA A 369 18.92 9.13 -10.39
CA ALA A 369 19.64 9.20 -11.66
C ALA A 369 19.36 8.01 -12.60
N GLY A 370 18.50 7.05 -12.19
CA GLY A 370 18.16 5.87 -12.98
C GLY A 370 19.38 5.03 -13.33
N MET A 371 20.32 4.90 -12.40
CA MET A 371 21.55 4.14 -12.60
C MET A 371 21.25 2.67 -12.77
N ARG A 372 22.07 1.96 -13.56
CA ARG A 372 21.90 0.51 -13.79
C ARG A 372 22.55 -0.31 -12.68
N LEU A 373 22.26 0.03 -11.44
CA LEU A 373 22.79 -0.61 -10.25
C LEU A 373 21.64 -1.24 -9.46
N ASP A 374 21.97 -2.06 -8.48
CA ASP A 374 21.01 -2.40 -7.43
C ASP A 374 21.42 -1.62 -6.17
N GLU A 375 20.46 -0.96 -5.55
CA GLU A 375 20.68 -0.09 -4.40
C GLU A 375 20.09 -0.68 -3.12
N ARG A 376 20.71 -0.36 -1.99
CA ARG A 376 20.09 -0.49 -0.67
C ARG A 376 19.21 0.72 -0.43
N THR A 377 18.01 0.72 -1.00
CA THR A 377 17.00 1.77 -0.78
C THR A 377 16.86 2.01 0.72
N SER A 378 16.80 3.28 1.12
CA SER A 378 16.91 3.69 2.52
C SER A 378 15.84 4.70 2.89
N ARG A 379 15.34 4.63 4.12
CA ARG A 379 14.47 5.63 4.73
C ARG A 379 14.98 5.95 6.13
N SER A 380 15.20 7.24 6.43
CA SER A 380 15.57 7.66 7.77
C SER A 380 14.47 7.34 8.77
N CYS A 381 14.84 6.89 9.96
CA CYS A 381 13.93 6.54 11.04
C CYS A 381 14.56 6.84 12.40
N LEU A 382 13.76 6.70 13.45
CA LEU A 382 14.22 6.69 14.82
C LEU A 382 14.16 5.27 15.37
N LEU A 383 15.16 4.92 16.16
CA LEU A 383 15.18 3.64 16.87
C LEU A 383 14.81 3.85 18.33
N TYR A 384 13.87 3.05 18.82
CA TYR A 384 13.62 2.84 20.24
C TYR A 384 14.00 1.41 20.63
N VAL A 385 14.72 1.25 21.74
CA VAL A 385 15.15 -0.05 22.25
C VAL A 385 14.55 -0.23 23.63
N ASN A 386 13.65 -1.21 23.79
CA ASN A 386 12.93 -1.47 25.04
C ASN A 386 12.32 -0.19 25.65
N GLY A 387 11.80 0.70 24.80
CA GLY A 387 11.16 1.96 25.20
C GLY A 387 12.11 3.14 25.43
N GLU A 388 13.42 2.96 25.25
CA GLU A 388 14.39 4.06 25.29
C GLU A 388 14.72 4.58 23.90
N TYR A 389 14.65 5.90 23.70
CA TYR A 389 15.15 6.55 22.49
C TYR A 389 16.62 6.19 22.28
N TRP A 390 16.95 5.64 21.11
CA TRP A 390 18.28 5.13 20.79
C TRP A 390 19.02 5.97 19.75
N GLY A 391 18.33 6.75 18.91
CA GLY A 391 18.95 7.68 17.97
C GLY A 391 18.37 7.67 16.57
N VAL A 392 18.97 8.46 15.69
CA VAL A 392 18.68 8.50 14.25
C VAL A 392 19.34 7.29 13.58
N TYR A 393 18.54 6.58 12.79
CA TYR A 393 18.90 5.38 12.04
C TYR A 393 18.33 5.48 10.63
N GLU A 394 18.67 4.50 9.79
CA GLU A 394 18.05 4.29 8.49
C GLU A 394 17.57 2.84 8.43
N ILE A 395 16.31 2.66 8.02
CA ILE A 395 15.79 1.39 7.53
C ILE A 395 16.33 1.20 6.12
N ARG A 396 16.85 0.03 5.78
CA ARG A 396 17.34 -0.25 4.43
C ARG A 396 16.96 -1.63 3.92
N GLU A 397 16.73 -1.70 2.61
CA GLU A 397 16.67 -2.96 1.88
C GLU A 397 18.04 -3.66 1.90
N LYS A 398 18.00 -4.99 1.86
CA LYS A 398 19.19 -5.82 1.72
C LYS A 398 19.31 -6.34 0.28
N ALA A 399 19.86 -5.51 -0.60
CA ALA A 399 20.06 -5.87 -2.02
C ALA A 399 20.92 -7.12 -2.27
N ASP A 400 21.67 -7.56 -1.24
CA ASP A 400 22.46 -8.79 -1.23
C ASP A 400 21.74 -10.01 -0.64
N ASP A 401 20.42 -9.93 -0.44
CA ASP A 401 19.56 -11.04 -0.04
C ASP A 401 18.77 -11.61 -1.22
N SER A 402 18.50 -12.91 -1.21
CA SER A 402 17.69 -13.54 -2.26
C SER A 402 16.25 -13.06 -2.24
N ASP A 403 15.73 -12.64 -1.09
CA ASP A 403 14.40 -12.04 -0.95
C ASP A 403 14.26 -10.77 -1.82
N TYR A 404 15.32 -9.96 -1.92
CA TYR A 404 15.35 -8.80 -2.81
C TYR A 404 15.34 -9.21 -4.29
N THR A 405 16.17 -10.19 -4.67
CA THR A 405 16.27 -10.60 -6.08
C THR A 405 15.04 -11.35 -6.56
N ASP A 406 14.39 -12.10 -5.67
CA ASP A 406 13.14 -12.80 -5.96
C ASP A 406 12.01 -11.80 -6.21
N TYR A 407 11.81 -10.83 -5.30
CA TYR A 407 10.75 -9.83 -5.43
C TYR A 407 10.88 -8.98 -6.71
N TYR A 408 12.06 -8.40 -6.96
CA TYR A 408 12.21 -7.44 -8.05
C TYR A 408 12.44 -8.09 -9.41
N TYR A 409 12.97 -9.32 -9.45
CA TYR A 409 13.50 -9.90 -10.67
C TYR A 409 13.11 -11.37 -10.91
N ASP A 410 12.28 -11.97 -10.05
CA ASP A 410 11.91 -13.39 -10.12
C ASP A 410 13.16 -14.30 -10.14
N GLN A 411 14.12 -14.00 -9.27
CA GLN A 411 15.37 -14.74 -9.12
C GLN A 411 15.54 -15.21 -7.66
N ASP A 412 15.01 -16.40 -7.37
CA ASP A 412 15.11 -17.01 -6.04
C ASP A 412 16.55 -17.43 -5.66
N LYS A 413 16.74 -17.85 -4.40
CA LYS A 413 18.04 -18.24 -3.84
C LYS A 413 18.75 -19.40 -4.54
N TYR A 414 18.04 -20.22 -5.31
CA TYR A 414 18.58 -21.35 -6.08
C TYR A 414 18.90 -20.97 -7.53
N ASN A 415 18.37 -19.85 -7.99
CA ASN A 415 18.47 -19.35 -9.36
C ASN A 415 19.35 -18.09 -9.46
N ILE A 416 20.30 -17.88 -8.55
CA ILE A 416 21.24 -16.75 -8.61
C ILE A 416 22.69 -17.19 -8.41
N GLU A 417 23.61 -16.53 -9.12
CA GLU A 417 25.04 -16.53 -8.80
C GLU A 417 25.42 -15.14 -8.28
N TYR A 418 25.86 -15.06 -7.03
CA TYR A 418 26.11 -13.80 -6.34
C TYR A 418 27.51 -13.81 -5.70
N LEU A 419 28.35 -12.86 -6.09
CA LEU A 419 29.72 -12.71 -5.60
C LEU A 419 29.88 -11.42 -4.81
N LYS A 420 30.68 -11.50 -3.74
CA LYS A 420 30.93 -10.41 -2.79
C LYS A 420 32.41 -10.35 -2.45
N THR A 421 32.93 -9.15 -2.29
CA THR A 421 34.32 -8.90 -1.93
C THR A 421 34.43 -7.99 -0.71
N TRP A 422 35.14 -8.47 0.31
CA TRP A 422 35.57 -7.71 1.48
C TRP A 422 36.93 -8.26 1.95
N GLY A 423 38.02 -7.78 1.34
CA GLY A 423 39.40 -8.26 1.58
C GLY A 423 39.69 -9.66 1.02
N GLY A 424 38.64 -10.37 0.64
CA GLY A 424 38.61 -11.61 -0.14
C GLY A 424 37.24 -11.77 -0.78
N THR A 425 37.17 -12.59 -1.82
CA THR A 425 35.94 -12.84 -2.59
C THR A 425 35.30 -14.16 -2.19
N TRP A 426 33.98 -14.18 -2.02
CA TRP A 426 33.20 -15.39 -1.76
C TRP A 426 31.91 -15.43 -2.58
N GLN A 427 31.29 -16.60 -2.60
CA GLN A 427 30.02 -16.88 -3.26
C GLN A 427 28.93 -16.85 -2.18
N ASP A 428 28.07 -15.83 -2.20
CA ASP A 428 26.90 -15.79 -1.33
C ASP A 428 25.84 -16.79 -1.82
N TYR A 429 25.68 -16.86 -3.15
CA TYR A 429 24.80 -17.82 -3.84
C TYR A 429 25.47 -18.40 -5.09
N GLY A 430 24.96 -19.53 -5.58
CA GLY A 430 25.45 -20.19 -6.79
C GLY A 430 26.76 -20.96 -6.63
N ALA A 431 27.17 -21.26 -5.40
CA ALA A 431 28.33 -22.11 -5.15
C ALA A 431 28.09 -23.56 -5.66
N PRO A 432 29.10 -24.24 -6.24
CA PRO A 432 30.50 -23.81 -6.38
C PRO A 432 30.83 -23.10 -7.70
N ASP A 433 29.84 -22.76 -8.52
CA ASP A 433 30.02 -22.40 -9.93
C ASP A 433 30.11 -20.89 -10.19
N ALA A 434 29.55 -20.04 -9.32
CA ALA A 434 29.54 -18.58 -9.48
C ALA A 434 30.95 -17.96 -9.69
N GLN A 435 31.92 -18.29 -8.83
CA GLN A 435 33.29 -17.76 -8.97
C GLN A 435 33.98 -18.27 -10.26
N PRO A 436 34.03 -19.59 -10.55
CA PRO A 436 34.57 -20.07 -11.81
C PRO A 436 33.92 -19.45 -13.06
N ASN A 437 32.61 -19.20 -13.04
CA ASN A 437 31.89 -18.61 -14.16
C ASN A 437 32.29 -17.14 -14.39
N TRP A 438 32.45 -16.36 -13.31
CA TRP A 438 33.02 -15.02 -13.39
C TRP A 438 34.45 -15.03 -13.91
N ASP A 439 35.33 -15.87 -13.34
CA ASP A 439 36.73 -15.97 -13.77
C ASP A 439 36.85 -16.34 -15.25
N ASN A 440 35.99 -17.25 -15.74
CA ASN A 440 35.94 -17.62 -17.15
C ASN A 440 35.55 -16.44 -18.06
N LEU A 441 34.62 -15.59 -17.61
CA LEU A 441 34.20 -14.39 -18.34
C LEU A 441 35.31 -13.35 -18.39
N VAL A 442 35.97 -13.06 -17.25
CA VAL A 442 37.14 -12.17 -17.17
C VAL A 442 38.22 -12.65 -18.13
N ASN A 443 38.61 -13.92 -18.05
CA ASN A 443 39.61 -14.51 -18.94
C ASN A 443 39.19 -14.46 -20.42
N TYR A 444 37.91 -14.65 -20.74
CA TYR A 444 37.42 -14.54 -22.10
C TYR A 444 37.59 -13.11 -22.63
N ILE A 445 37.19 -12.11 -21.83
CA ILE A 445 37.30 -10.71 -22.19
C ILE A 445 38.76 -10.38 -22.47
N GLU A 446 39.68 -10.64 -21.53
CA GLU A 446 41.10 -10.29 -21.66
C GLU A 446 41.81 -10.91 -22.87
N ASN A 447 41.44 -12.14 -23.25
CA ASN A 447 42.13 -12.90 -24.30
C ASN A 447 41.54 -12.74 -25.71
N ASN A 448 40.42 -12.01 -25.87
CA ASN A 448 39.76 -11.80 -27.17
C ASN A 448 39.69 -10.30 -27.54
N ASN A 449 39.27 -10.02 -28.78
CA ASN A 449 39.10 -8.65 -29.28
C ASN A 449 37.71 -8.13 -28.93
N MET A 450 37.63 -7.04 -28.17
CA MET A 450 36.36 -6.48 -27.70
C MET A 450 35.75 -5.44 -28.63
N SER A 451 36.34 -5.19 -29.81
CA SER A 451 35.67 -4.43 -30.87
C SER A 451 34.34 -5.08 -31.30
N ALA A 452 33.42 -4.29 -31.85
CA ALA A 452 32.12 -4.76 -32.30
C ALA A 452 32.22 -6.00 -33.21
N GLY A 453 31.58 -7.09 -32.78
CA GLY A 453 31.64 -8.40 -33.44
C GLY A 453 31.27 -9.53 -32.48
N ALA A 454 31.42 -10.79 -32.95
CA ALA A 454 30.92 -11.97 -32.25
C ALA A 454 31.47 -12.17 -30.83
N ASP A 455 32.74 -11.78 -30.57
CA ASP A 455 33.35 -11.88 -29.25
C ASP A 455 32.70 -10.90 -28.25
N PHE A 456 32.47 -9.66 -28.68
CA PHE A 456 31.73 -8.68 -27.88
C PHE A 456 30.25 -9.04 -27.77
N ASP A 457 29.62 -9.60 -28.80
CA ASP A 457 28.22 -10.06 -28.73
C ASP A 457 28.05 -11.15 -27.66
N TYR A 458 29.01 -12.06 -27.54
CA TYR A 458 29.06 -13.04 -26.46
C TYR A 458 29.15 -12.35 -25.09
N VAL A 459 30.09 -11.41 -24.91
CA VAL A 459 30.23 -10.66 -23.65
C VAL A 459 28.98 -9.87 -23.33
N ASN A 460 28.39 -9.16 -24.29
CA ASN A 460 27.14 -8.42 -24.14
C ASN A 460 25.95 -9.33 -23.79
N SER A 461 26.01 -10.63 -24.12
CA SER A 461 25.01 -11.62 -23.69
C SER A 461 25.17 -12.06 -22.23
N LYS A 462 26.34 -11.84 -21.62
CA LYS A 462 26.70 -12.31 -20.27
C LYS A 462 26.90 -11.19 -19.25
N LEU A 463 27.40 -10.04 -19.67
CA LEU A 463 27.71 -8.89 -18.84
C LEU A 463 26.80 -7.74 -19.23
N ASN A 464 26.13 -7.15 -18.24
CA ASN A 464 25.55 -5.83 -18.38
C ASN A 464 26.67 -4.79 -18.28
N TRP A 465 27.43 -4.60 -19.36
CA TRP A 465 28.58 -3.69 -19.38
C TRP A 465 28.18 -2.24 -19.10
N LYS A 466 26.91 -1.88 -19.31
CA LYS A 466 26.36 -0.58 -18.92
C LYS A 466 26.25 -0.42 -17.40
N SER A 467 25.92 -1.50 -16.68
CA SER A 467 25.95 -1.54 -15.20
C SER A 467 27.38 -1.38 -14.69
N LEU A 468 28.37 -2.01 -15.33
CA LEU A 468 29.79 -1.79 -15.03
C LEU A 468 30.22 -0.33 -15.24
N CYS A 469 29.84 0.26 -16.38
CA CYS A 469 30.09 1.68 -16.66
C CYS A 469 29.48 2.58 -15.58
N ASP A 470 28.19 2.39 -15.27
CA ASP A 470 27.50 3.17 -14.25
C ASP A 470 28.15 3.00 -12.86
N TYR A 471 28.61 1.78 -12.51
CA TYR A 471 29.30 1.50 -11.25
C TYR A 471 30.62 2.26 -11.11
N PHE A 472 31.49 2.20 -12.12
CA PHE A 472 32.78 2.90 -12.09
C PHE A 472 32.60 4.41 -12.15
N MET A 473 31.72 4.87 -13.03
CA MET A 473 31.43 6.29 -13.20
C MET A 473 30.89 6.89 -11.89
N PHE A 474 29.97 6.20 -11.23
CA PHE A 474 29.38 6.73 -10.00
C PHE A 474 30.40 6.81 -8.87
N ASN A 475 31.15 5.72 -8.64
CA ASN A 475 32.21 5.68 -7.63
C ASN A 475 33.30 6.73 -7.91
N SER A 476 33.64 6.97 -9.17
CA SER A 476 34.58 8.02 -9.56
C SER A 476 34.02 9.43 -9.31
N TYR A 477 32.74 9.66 -9.64
CA TYR A 477 32.08 10.94 -9.41
C TYR A 477 32.10 11.31 -7.92
N VAL A 478 31.62 10.42 -7.05
CA VAL A 478 31.54 10.66 -5.59
C VAL A 478 32.89 10.52 -4.89
N VAL A 479 33.95 10.19 -5.64
CA VAL A 479 35.30 9.93 -5.14
C VAL A 479 35.25 8.88 -4.01
N ASN A 480 34.62 7.74 -4.27
CA ASN A 480 34.56 6.64 -3.31
C ASN A 480 35.96 6.06 -3.11
N MET A 481 36.35 5.92 -1.85
CA MET A 481 37.66 5.45 -1.44
C MET A 481 37.66 4.06 -0.79
N ASP A 482 36.51 3.38 -0.72
CA ASP A 482 36.39 2.04 -0.14
C ASP A 482 35.51 1.08 -0.98
N TRP A 483 35.99 0.77 -2.19
CA TRP A 483 35.37 -0.14 -3.16
C TRP A 483 36.44 -0.95 -3.96
N LEU A 484 36.03 -1.96 -4.73
CA LEU A 484 36.83 -2.96 -5.48
C LEU A 484 37.61 -3.97 -4.63
N ASN A 485 38.48 -3.52 -3.72
CA ASN A 485 39.15 -4.41 -2.77
C ASN A 485 38.29 -4.76 -1.55
N TRP A 486 37.28 -3.93 -1.30
CA TRP A 486 36.22 -4.10 -0.32
C TRP A 486 34.86 -3.84 -0.98
N ASN A 487 33.80 -3.69 -0.18
CA ASN A 487 32.43 -3.25 -0.51
C ASN A 487 32.02 -3.37 -1.99
N THR A 488 32.16 -4.57 -2.56
CA THR A 488 31.86 -4.83 -3.97
C THR A 488 31.01 -6.07 -4.07
N ALA A 489 29.89 -5.94 -4.78
CA ALA A 489 28.96 -7.02 -5.03
C ALA A 489 28.51 -7.01 -6.49
N TRP A 490 28.42 -8.19 -7.08
CA TRP A 490 27.90 -8.38 -8.44
C TRP A 490 27.26 -9.75 -8.57
N TRP A 491 26.21 -9.82 -9.39
CA TRP A 491 25.39 -11.02 -9.50
C TRP A 491 24.71 -11.13 -10.87
N HIS A 492 24.14 -12.29 -11.16
CA HIS A 492 23.19 -12.48 -12.25
C HIS A 492 22.19 -13.60 -11.94
N GLY A 493 21.02 -13.49 -12.57
CA GLY A 493 19.96 -14.49 -12.51
C GLY A 493 20.16 -15.68 -13.46
N LEU A 494 19.67 -16.84 -13.05
CA LEU A 494 19.68 -18.10 -13.78
C LEU A 494 18.27 -18.55 -14.19
N ASP A 495 17.22 -18.07 -13.54
CA ASP A 495 15.84 -18.41 -13.89
C ASP A 495 15.55 -17.95 -15.34
N PRO A 496 15.18 -18.87 -16.25
CA PRO A 496 14.83 -18.52 -17.61
C PRO A 496 13.65 -17.55 -17.73
N GLU A 497 12.67 -17.67 -16.84
CA GLU A 497 11.45 -16.85 -16.80
C GLU A 497 11.70 -15.53 -16.08
N GLY A 498 12.65 -15.49 -15.14
CA GLY A 498 13.04 -14.28 -14.43
C GLY A 498 13.92 -13.31 -15.20
N ASP A 499 14.11 -12.13 -14.62
CA ASP A 499 14.84 -10.99 -15.19
C ASP A 499 16.31 -10.93 -14.75
N LYS A 500 17.07 -9.94 -15.25
CA LYS A 500 18.47 -9.64 -14.85
C LYS A 500 19.47 -10.82 -14.98
N LYS A 501 19.33 -11.60 -16.05
CA LYS A 501 20.19 -12.73 -16.45
C LYS A 501 21.62 -12.38 -16.92
N LYS A 502 22.13 -11.18 -16.63
CA LYS A 502 23.49 -10.73 -17.00
C LYS A 502 24.19 -10.19 -15.77
N TRP A 503 25.49 -10.45 -15.65
CA TRP A 503 26.31 -9.92 -14.57
C TRP A 503 26.15 -8.42 -14.45
N ARG A 504 25.80 -7.95 -13.25
CA ARG A 504 25.51 -6.56 -12.92
C ARG A 504 25.97 -6.24 -11.50
N TYR A 505 26.09 -4.95 -11.20
CA TYR A 505 26.68 -4.46 -9.96
C TYR A 505 25.65 -3.93 -8.97
N VAL A 506 25.99 -4.07 -7.70
CA VAL A 506 25.21 -3.60 -6.55
C VAL A 506 26.04 -2.55 -5.82
N LEU A 507 25.41 -1.46 -5.41
CA LEU A 507 26.05 -0.50 -4.49
C LEU A 507 26.10 -1.08 -3.08
N TRP A 508 27.25 -0.93 -2.44
CA TRP A 508 27.47 -1.43 -1.10
C TRP A 508 28.38 -0.44 -0.36
N ASP A 509 27.93 0.03 0.81
CA ASP A 509 28.72 0.81 1.78
C ASP A 509 29.38 2.04 1.15
N MET A 510 28.57 3.08 0.94
CA MET A 510 28.97 4.29 0.23
C MET A 510 29.33 5.45 1.17
N ASP A 511 29.58 5.18 2.46
CA ASP A 511 29.96 6.21 3.44
C ASP A 511 31.36 6.82 3.21
N ALA A 512 32.29 6.12 2.55
CA ALA A 512 33.66 6.56 2.31
C ALA A 512 33.83 7.47 1.07
N THR A 513 33.05 8.55 1.00
CA THR A 513 32.85 9.39 -0.19
C THR A 513 32.97 10.87 0.09
N PHE A 514 33.13 11.68 -0.95
CA PHE A 514 33.23 13.15 -0.85
C PHE A 514 34.30 13.62 0.14
N GLY A 515 35.48 12.99 0.08
CA GLY A 515 36.63 13.32 0.93
C GLY A 515 36.53 12.84 2.38
N HIS A 516 35.51 12.04 2.71
CA HIS A 516 35.29 11.47 4.04
C HIS A 516 35.81 10.04 4.16
N TYR A 517 36.34 9.69 5.34
CA TYR A 517 36.85 8.38 5.71
C TYR A 517 38.20 7.95 5.08
N VAL A 518 38.57 6.68 5.24
CA VAL A 518 39.89 6.13 4.92
C VAL A 518 39.94 5.65 3.46
N ASN A 519 41.03 5.99 2.76
CA ASN A 519 41.28 5.53 1.40
C ASN A 519 41.85 4.11 1.36
N TYR A 520 40.96 3.12 1.43
CA TYR A 520 41.28 1.70 1.35
C TYR A 520 41.52 1.22 -0.07
N THR A 521 40.80 1.75 -1.07
CA THR A 521 40.97 1.39 -2.49
C THR A 521 42.31 1.86 -3.04
N GLY A 522 42.85 2.95 -2.50
CA GLY A 522 44.07 3.58 -2.99
C GLY A 522 43.82 4.51 -4.17
N ILE A 523 42.70 5.24 -4.17
CA ILE A 523 42.42 6.27 -5.18
C ILE A 523 43.57 7.30 -5.20
N PRO A 524 44.14 7.65 -6.38
CA PRO A 524 45.29 8.55 -6.47
C PRO A 524 45.09 9.96 -5.90
N ASP A 525 43.91 10.53 -6.13
CA ASP A 525 43.48 11.82 -5.60
C ASP A 525 42.11 11.65 -4.92
N VAL A 526 42.03 12.10 -3.68
CA VAL A 526 40.83 11.98 -2.83
C VAL A 526 40.10 13.32 -2.67
N SER A 527 40.58 14.36 -3.35
CA SER A 527 39.95 15.69 -3.37
C SER A 527 38.85 15.79 -4.42
N ALA A 528 38.10 16.90 -4.39
CA ALA A 528 37.10 17.20 -5.40
C ALA A 528 37.68 17.31 -6.83
N ASN A 529 38.99 17.53 -6.97
CA ASN A 529 39.69 17.64 -8.25
C ASN A 529 40.13 16.28 -8.84
N ALA A 530 39.72 15.16 -8.26
CA ALA A 530 40.13 13.85 -8.74
C ALA A 530 39.65 13.60 -10.18
N ASP A 531 40.58 13.43 -11.12
CA ASP A 531 40.24 13.15 -12.52
C ASP A 531 39.34 11.90 -12.66
N PRO A 532 38.27 11.94 -13.49
CA PRO A 532 37.36 10.80 -13.72
C PRO A 532 38.06 9.49 -14.08
N CYS A 533 39.12 9.59 -14.87
CA CYS A 533 39.92 8.47 -15.33
C CYS A 533 40.87 7.90 -14.25
N ASN A 534 40.93 8.48 -13.04
CA ASN A 534 41.65 7.87 -11.92
C ASN A 534 41.07 6.49 -11.56
N ALA A 535 39.75 6.33 -11.61
CA ALA A 535 39.07 5.07 -11.31
C ALA A 535 39.34 3.99 -12.37
N GLU A 536 39.51 4.39 -13.63
CA GLU A 536 39.80 3.48 -14.74
C GLU A 536 41.20 2.89 -14.65
N ASN A 537 42.17 3.64 -14.13
CA ASN A 537 43.58 3.24 -14.11
C ASN A 537 44.01 2.55 -12.79
N LEU A 538 43.04 2.10 -11.98
CA LEU A 538 43.33 1.42 -10.72
C LEU A 538 44.00 0.05 -10.99
N PRO A 539 45.00 -0.36 -10.18
CA PRO A 539 45.79 -1.57 -10.46
C PRO A 539 45.06 -2.86 -10.05
N ASN A 540 43.86 -3.10 -10.60
CA ASN A 540 42.93 -4.18 -10.26
C ASN A 540 42.85 -4.43 -8.74
N PRO A 541 42.38 -3.45 -7.94
CA PRO A 541 42.23 -3.62 -6.50
C PRO A 541 41.31 -4.81 -6.21
N GLY A 542 41.71 -5.68 -5.28
CA GLY A 542 40.97 -6.90 -4.94
C GLY A 542 41.25 -8.10 -5.86
N GLY A 543 41.64 -7.89 -7.12
CA GLY A 543 42.06 -8.95 -8.04
C GLY A 543 40.93 -9.66 -8.79
N GLN A 544 39.72 -9.08 -8.84
CA GLN A 544 38.54 -9.66 -9.50
C GLN A 544 38.47 -9.35 -11.01
N GLY A 545 39.32 -8.45 -11.52
CA GLY A 545 39.39 -8.09 -12.94
C GLY A 545 38.39 -7.02 -13.37
N HIS A 546 37.71 -6.33 -12.45
CA HIS A 546 36.71 -5.31 -12.78
C HIS A 546 37.33 -4.14 -13.58
N THR A 547 38.47 -3.62 -13.12
CA THR A 547 39.19 -2.55 -13.82
C THR A 547 39.73 -3.02 -15.17
N ASP A 548 40.32 -4.22 -15.22
CA ASP A 548 40.87 -4.80 -16.44
C ASP A 548 39.77 -4.98 -17.53
N ILE A 549 38.57 -5.39 -17.12
CA ILE A 549 37.40 -5.47 -18.02
C ILE A 549 37.04 -4.08 -18.54
N LEU A 550 36.87 -3.08 -17.67
CA LEU A 550 36.45 -1.74 -18.09
C LEU A 550 37.47 -1.12 -19.05
N GLU A 551 38.76 -1.13 -18.68
CA GLU A 551 39.85 -0.61 -19.49
C GLU A 551 39.83 -1.24 -20.89
N LYS A 552 39.71 -2.56 -20.95
CA LYS A 552 39.71 -3.28 -22.24
C LYS A 552 38.48 -2.95 -23.08
N LEU A 553 37.31 -2.86 -22.46
CA LEU A 553 36.07 -2.55 -23.18
C LEU A 553 36.09 -1.12 -23.73
N ILE A 554 36.53 -0.13 -22.95
CA ILE A 554 36.66 1.25 -23.41
C ILE A 554 37.72 1.35 -24.51
N ALA A 555 38.90 0.73 -24.33
CA ALA A 555 40.00 0.86 -25.28
C ALA A 555 39.75 0.18 -26.64
N GLU A 556 38.97 -0.90 -26.68
CA GLU A 556 38.77 -1.70 -27.90
C GLU A 556 37.38 -1.54 -28.52
N ASN A 557 36.38 -1.05 -27.78
CA ASN A 557 34.99 -0.92 -28.23
C ASN A 557 34.50 0.53 -28.23
N PRO A 558 34.43 1.19 -29.41
CA PRO A 558 33.97 2.57 -29.52
C PRO A 558 32.55 2.81 -29.00
N ILE A 559 31.67 1.80 -28.99
CA ILE A 559 30.31 1.95 -28.45
C ILE A 559 30.34 2.04 -26.92
N VAL A 560 31.24 1.28 -26.28
CA VAL A 560 31.39 1.32 -24.83
C VAL A 560 32.06 2.61 -24.40
N GLU A 561 33.15 3.01 -25.07
CA GLU A 561 33.82 4.31 -24.86
C GLU A 561 32.83 5.47 -25.02
N GLN A 562 32.11 5.51 -26.14
CA GLN A 562 31.08 6.51 -26.42
C GLN A 562 30.03 6.57 -25.31
N TYR A 563 29.48 5.43 -24.89
CA TYR A 563 28.50 5.39 -23.80
C TYR A 563 29.10 5.88 -22.48
N TYR A 564 30.29 5.42 -22.12
CA TYR A 564 30.91 5.73 -20.83
C TYR A 564 31.21 7.23 -20.67
N VAL A 565 31.81 7.85 -21.70
CA VAL A 565 32.12 9.30 -21.67
C VAL A 565 30.84 10.14 -21.72
N THR A 566 29.90 9.82 -22.63
CA THR A 566 28.65 10.59 -22.71
C THR A 566 27.72 10.40 -21.53
N ARG A 567 27.79 9.24 -20.83
CA ARG A 567 27.01 9.02 -19.61
C ARG A 567 27.45 9.97 -18.49
N TYR A 568 28.74 10.27 -18.35
CA TYR A 568 29.20 11.35 -17.45
C TYR A 568 28.58 12.69 -17.86
N ILE A 569 28.74 13.08 -19.14
CA ILE A 569 28.26 14.36 -19.67
C ILE A 569 26.76 14.54 -19.45
N ASP A 570 25.97 13.51 -19.70
CA ASP A 570 24.52 13.57 -19.52
C ASP A 570 24.12 13.75 -18.06
N LEU A 571 24.78 13.04 -17.15
CA LEU A 571 24.44 13.07 -15.73
C LEU A 571 24.85 14.38 -15.06
N VAL A 572 26.02 14.96 -15.42
CA VAL A 572 26.44 16.27 -14.88
C VAL A 572 25.50 17.40 -15.29
N ASN A 573 24.87 17.26 -16.45
CA ASN A 573 23.86 18.20 -16.95
C ASN A 573 22.43 17.90 -16.44
N THR A 574 22.26 16.84 -15.64
CA THR A 574 20.96 16.44 -15.10
C THR A 574 21.09 16.15 -13.59
N TYR A 575 21.03 14.89 -13.18
CA TYR A 575 20.91 14.49 -11.78
C TYR A 575 22.16 14.70 -10.94
N PHE A 576 23.34 14.68 -11.58
CA PHE A 576 24.64 14.96 -10.96
C PHE A 576 25.07 16.41 -11.20
N SER A 577 24.14 17.28 -11.60
CA SER A 577 24.36 18.72 -11.49
C SER A 577 24.41 19.14 -10.02
N CYS A 578 25.09 20.24 -9.75
CA CYS A 578 25.19 20.80 -8.41
C CYS A 578 23.82 21.10 -7.80
N ASP A 579 22.95 21.76 -8.56
CA ASP A 579 21.62 22.13 -8.08
C ASP A 579 20.79 20.89 -7.72
N SER A 580 20.82 19.85 -8.56
CA SER A 580 20.10 18.59 -8.31
C SER A 580 20.61 17.87 -7.06
N MET A 581 21.92 17.68 -6.92
CA MET A 581 22.49 16.99 -5.77
C MET A 581 22.33 17.76 -4.47
N LEU A 582 22.53 19.09 -4.49
CA LEU A 582 22.35 19.92 -3.30
C LEU A 582 20.89 19.97 -2.88
N TYR A 583 19.95 20.03 -3.85
CA TYR A 583 18.52 19.92 -3.56
C TYR A 583 18.19 18.58 -2.87
N LEU A 584 18.69 17.47 -3.40
CA LEU A 584 18.50 16.15 -2.80
C LEU A 584 19.12 16.09 -1.39
N LEU A 585 20.38 16.48 -1.23
CA LEU A 585 21.08 16.47 0.06
C LEU A 585 20.34 17.32 1.09
N ASP A 586 19.95 18.54 0.74
CA ASP A 586 19.24 19.45 1.64
C ASP A 586 17.87 18.88 2.05
N SER A 587 17.15 18.26 1.11
CA SER A 587 15.86 17.63 1.41
C SER A 587 16.01 16.50 2.44
N MET A 588 17.08 15.71 2.36
CA MET A 588 17.34 14.60 3.27
C MET A 588 17.85 15.08 4.63
N VAL A 589 18.77 16.05 4.65
CA VAL A 589 19.28 16.66 5.89
C VAL A 589 18.16 17.36 6.65
N LEU A 590 17.24 18.03 5.93
CA LEU A 590 16.09 18.71 6.55
C LEU A 590 15.22 17.73 7.35
N LYS A 591 15.02 16.50 6.87
CA LYS A 591 14.24 15.46 7.57
C LYS A 591 14.87 15.04 8.90
N ILE A 592 16.19 14.87 8.96
CA ILE A 592 16.86 14.43 10.20
C ILE A 592 17.19 15.58 11.17
N THR A 593 17.20 16.83 10.68
CA THR A 593 17.61 18.01 11.47
C THR A 593 16.86 18.16 12.81
N PRO A 594 15.52 18.02 12.88
CA PRO A 594 14.79 18.14 14.15
C PRO A 594 15.28 17.13 15.21
N GLU A 595 15.61 15.92 14.75
CA GLU A 595 15.96 14.77 15.60
C GLU A 595 17.43 14.78 16.05
N MET A 596 18.29 15.55 15.37
CA MET A 596 19.71 15.65 15.76
C MET A 596 19.92 16.20 17.17
N THR A 597 18.97 16.97 17.70
CA THR A 597 19.01 17.41 19.11
C THR A 597 18.96 16.23 20.08
N SER A 598 18.06 15.27 19.84
CA SER A 598 17.90 14.06 20.66
C SER A 598 19.05 13.08 20.45
N GLN A 599 19.51 12.91 19.20
CA GLN A 599 20.73 12.18 18.84
C GLN A 599 21.94 12.68 19.65
N ILE A 600 22.15 13.99 19.68
CA ILE A 600 23.26 14.63 20.42
C ILE A 600 23.07 14.51 21.94
N ALA A 601 21.83 14.63 22.43
CA ALA A 601 21.55 14.47 23.85
C ALA A 601 21.94 13.06 24.35
N ARG A 602 21.74 12.03 23.51
CA ARG A 602 22.10 10.65 23.83
C ARG A 602 23.58 10.35 23.63
N TRP A 603 24.12 10.67 22.46
CA TRP A 603 25.45 10.21 22.03
C TRP A 603 26.57 11.24 22.20
N GLY A 604 26.23 12.50 22.48
CA GLY A 604 27.17 13.62 22.62
C GLY A 604 27.34 14.44 21.34
N GLY A 605 28.32 15.34 21.33
CA GLY A 605 28.56 16.27 20.21
C GLY A 605 27.84 17.62 20.39
N SER A 606 27.63 18.34 19.28
CA SER A 606 26.94 19.62 19.23
C SER A 606 26.33 19.88 17.85
N MET A 607 25.18 20.57 17.81
CA MET A 607 24.50 20.90 16.55
C MET A 607 25.40 21.66 15.59
N GLY A 608 26.22 22.59 16.11
CA GLY A 608 27.11 23.41 15.28
C GLY A 608 28.25 22.62 14.63
N GLU A 609 28.74 21.54 15.27
CA GLU A 609 29.75 20.67 14.67
C GLU A 609 29.13 19.77 13.60
N TRP A 610 27.98 19.16 13.87
CA TRP A 610 27.25 18.38 12.86
C TRP A 610 26.89 19.23 11.63
N GLN A 611 26.36 20.44 11.84
CA GLN A 611 26.08 21.39 10.75
C GLN A 611 27.33 21.76 9.96
N SER A 612 28.49 21.90 10.62
CA SER A 612 29.76 22.14 9.93
C SER A 612 30.18 20.95 9.07
N ASN A 613 29.98 19.71 9.55
CA ASN A 613 30.30 18.51 8.78
C ASN A 613 29.39 18.34 7.55
N VAL A 614 28.10 18.72 7.68
CA VAL A 614 27.17 18.77 6.54
C VAL A 614 27.59 19.85 5.54
N GLU A 615 28.01 21.02 6.01
CA GLU A 615 28.52 22.08 5.13
C GLU A 615 29.80 21.65 4.40
N ASP A 616 30.72 20.94 5.06
CA ASP A 616 31.91 20.38 4.42
C ASP A 616 31.56 19.41 3.27
N LEU A 617 30.49 18.61 3.44
CA LEU A 617 29.96 17.74 2.37
C LEU A 617 29.39 18.58 1.20
N ARG A 618 28.60 19.62 1.50
CA ARG A 618 28.05 20.55 0.49
C ARG A 618 29.16 21.23 -0.30
N ASP A 619 30.18 21.75 0.40
CA ASP A 619 31.33 22.42 -0.19
C ASP A 619 32.14 21.48 -1.09
N PHE A 620 32.26 20.19 -0.72
CA PHE A 620 32.90 19.20 -1.58
C PHE A 620 32.08 18.98 -2.86
N ILE A 621 30.75 18.84 -2.75
CA ILE A 621 29.86 18.67 -3.92
C ILE A 621 30.00 19.86 -4.87
N ILE A 622 29.96 21.08 -4.35
CA ILE A 622 30.11 22.31 -5.16
C ILE A 622 31.45 22.31 -5.92
N GLN A 623 32.55 22.04 -5.21
CA GLN A 623 33.87 21.96 -5.84
C GLN A 623 33.95 20.82 -6.86
N ARG A 624 33.27 19.70 -6.62
CA ARG A 624 33.29 18.53 -7.48
C ARG A 624 32.60 18.81 -8.81
N CYS A 625 31.45 19.47 -8.83
CA CYS A 625 30.76 19.81 -10.07
C CYS A 625 31.64 20.65 -11.00
N GLU A 626 32.29 21.69 -10.45
CA GLU A 626 33.15 22.58 -11.22
C GLU A 626 34.40 21.85 -11.74
N ALA A 627 35.03 21.04 -10.89
CA ALA A 627 36.25 20.33 -11.26
C ALA A 627 36.02 19.22 -12.29
N LEU A 628 34.81 18.65 -12.34
CA LEU A 628 34.53 17.50 -13.18
C LEU A 628 34.54 17.84 -14.68
N GLU A 629 34.12 19.04 -15.07
CA GLU A 629 34.17 19.48 -16.47
C GLU A 629 35.61 19.49 -17.01
N GLU A 630 36.55 20.09 -16.26
CA GLU A 630 37.97 20.09 -16.63
C GLU A 630 38.54 18.67 -16.60
N GLY A 631 38.17 17.86 -15.60
CA GLY A 631 38.59 16.46 -15.52
C GLY A 631 38.15 15.62 -16.71
N LEU A 632 36.94 15.85 -17.25
CA LEU A 632 36.45 15.18 -18.46
C LEU A 632 37.26 15.61 -19.70
N ILE A 633 37.64 16.90 -19.80
CA ILE A 633 38.51 17.41 -20.86
C ILE A 633 39.89 16.76 -20.80
N ASP A 634 40.48 16.70 -19.61
CA ASP A 634 41.81 16.14 -19.38
C ASP A 634 41.87 14.63 -19.66
N CYS A 635 40.79 13.89 -19.38
CA CYS A 635 40.73 12.45 -19.57
C CYS A 635 40.41 12.00 -21.00
N TYR A 636 39.55 12.71 -21.75
CA TYR A 636 38.94 12.17 -22.99
C TYR A 636 39.08 13.05 -24.25
N ASP A 637 40.10 13.90 -24.32
CA ASP A 637 40.39 14.76 -25.50
C ASP A 637 39.18 15.63 -25.94
N LEU A 638 38.32 16.02 -24.98
CA LEU A 638 37.14 16.84 -25.23
C LEU A 638 37.50 18.31 -25.45
N ASN A 639 36.56 19.08 -26.01
CA ASN A 639 36.65 20.55 -26.04
C ASN A 639 35.31 21.19 -25.71
N GLY A 640 35.32 22.37 -25.09
CA GLY A 640 34.11 22.99 -24.54
C GLY A 640 34.23 23.10 -23.02
N PRO A 641 33.13 22.98 -22.27
CA PRO A 641 31.76 22.74 -22.76
C PRO A 641 31.21 23.93 -23.58
N HIS A 642 30.19 23.67 -24.42
CA HIS A 642 29.54 24.67 -25.28
C HIS A 642 28.04 24.74 -24.99
N ALA A 643 27.51 25.96 -24.89
CA ALA A 643 26.09 26.18 -24.67
C ALA A 643 25.23 25.53 -25.77
N THR A 644 24.32 24.63 -25.36
CA THR A 644 23.51 23.83 -26.27
C THR A 644 22.04 23.90 -25.84
N SER A 645 21.13 24.06 -26.81
CA SER A 645 19.69 24.01 -26.58
C SER A 645 19.06 22.86 -27.36
N PHE A 646 18.25 22.04 -26.70
CA PHE A 646 17.41 21.02 -27.33
C PHE A 646 15.94 21.44 -27.24
N ASP A 647 15.19 21.40 -28.34
CA ASP A 647 13.80 21.86 -28.38
C ASP A 647 12.93 20.98 -29.30
N VAL A 648 11.62 21.01 -29.11
CA VAL A 648 10.65 20.29 -29.96
C VAL A 648 9.66 21.26 -30.58
N SER A 649 9.22 20.95 -31.81
CA SER A 649 8.30 21.81 -32.54
C SER A 649 7.28 20.97 -33.35
N PRO A 650 5.96 21.21 -33.16
CA PRO A 650 5.33 22.07 -32.16
C PRO A 650 5.68 21.70 -30.70
N ALA A 651 5.35 22.57 -29.74
CA ALA A 651 5.50 22.20 -28.33
C ALA A 651 4.65 20.94 -28.04
N GLU A 652 5.15 20.07 -27.15
CA GLU A 652 4.48 18.83 -26.72
C GLU A 652 4.29 17.75 -27.82
N SER A 653 4.76 17.98 -29.05
CA SER A 653 4.60 17.02 -30.16
C SER A 653 5.54 15.82 -30.09
N GLY A 654 6.46 15.78 -29.13
CA GLY A 654 7.41 14.69 -28.97
C GLY A 654 8.52 14.97 -27.96
N GLU A 655 9.50 14.07 -27.93
CA GLU A 655 10.61 14.04 -26.99
C GLU A 655 11.94 13.82 -27.72
N ILE A 656 13.03 14.38 -27.18
CA ILE A 656 14.40 14.17 -27.62
C ILE A 656 15.16 13.40 -26.55
N LYS A 657 15.70 12.24 -26.94
CA LYS A 657 16.73 11.55 -26.19
C LYS A 657 18.09 12.06 -26.60
N VAL A 658 18.86 12.56 -25.64
CA VAL A 658 20.26 12.97 -25.82
C VAL A 658 21.13 11.92 -25.14
N ASN A 659 21.89 11.18 -25.94
CA ASN A 659 22.72 10.05 -25.53
C ASN A 659 21.94 9.04 -24.65
N SER A 660 22.12 9.10 -23.33
CA SER A 660 21.53 8.19 -22.35
C SER A 660 20.30 8.76 -21.63
N VAL A 661 20.07 10.07 -21.69
CA VAL A 661 18.98 10.77 -20.97
C VAL A 661 17.91 11.30 -21.92
N TRP A 662 16.68 11.39 -21.44
CA TRP A 662 15.63 12.18 -22.09
C TRP A 662 15.76 13.62 -21.60
N ALA A 663 15.62 14.59 -22.50
CA ALA A 663 15.64 15.99 -22.11
C ALA A 663 14.50 16.25 -21.11
N PRO A 664 14.78 16.86 -19.94
CA PRO A 664 13.81 16.97 -18.85
C PRO A 664 12.70 18.00 -19.14
N ASN A 665 12.95 18.94 -20.04
CA ASN A 665 12.01 20.01 -20.43
C ASN A 665 12.35 20.54 -21.83
N TYR A 666 11.50 21.38 -22.43
CA TYR A 666 11.78 22.02 -23.72
C TYR A 666 11.42 23.53 -23.67
N PRO A 667 12.29 24.42 -24.15
CA PRO A 667 13.67 24.16 -24.57
C PRO A 667 14.57 23.77 -23.38
N TRP A 668 15.33 22.69 -23.50
CA TRP A 668 16.37 22.31 -22.54
C TRP A 668 17.68 23.00 -22.90
N THR A 669 18.09 23.99 -22.09
CA THR A 669 19.36 24.71 -22.27
C THR A 669 20.39 24.21 -21.27
N THR A 670 21.54 23.76 -21.76
CA THR A 670 22.57 23.08 -20.98
C THR A 670 23.94 23.18 -21.68
N GLU A 671 24.99 22.53 -21.20
CA GLU A 671 26.31 22.57 -21.86
C GLU A 671 26.82 21.18 -22.29
N TYR A 672 27.29 21.07 -23.54
CA TYR A 672 27.78 19.82 -24.10
C TYR A 672 29.17 19.97 -24.71
N PHE A 673 29.90 18.85 -24.79
CA PHE A 673 31.28 18.83 -25.23
C PHE A 673 31.41 18.47 -26.72
N GLY A 674 32.40 19.08 -27.36
CA GLY A 674 32.94 18.65 -28.64
C GLY A 674 34.06 17.64 -28.47
N GLY A 675 34.53 17.07 -29.58
CA GLY A 675 35.51 15.98 -29.57
C GLY A 675 34.87 14.59 -29.49
N ILE A 676 33.59 14.52 -29.12
CA ILE A 676 32.76 13.31 -29.10
C ILE A 676 31.42 13.57 -29.81
N GLU A 677 30.78 12.52 -30.32
CA GLU A 677 29.43 12.62 -30.86
C GLU A 677 28.40 12.74 -29.73
N THR A 678 27.40 13.61 -29.89
CA THR A 678 26.18 13.64 -29.10
C THR A 678 25.10 12.92 -29.90
N ASN A 679 24.69 11.74 -29.44
CA ASN A 679 23.66 10.93 -30.08
C ASN A 679 22.28 11.50 -29.77
N LEU A 680 21.41 11.54 -30.77
CA LEU A 680 20.07 12.11 -30.68
C LEU A 680 19.05 11.08 -31.14
N ARG A 681 17.92 11.01 -30.46
CA ARG A 681 16.76 10.26 -30.94
C ARG A 681 15.47 11.00 -30.64
N ALA A 682 14.69 11.28 -31.67
CA ALA A 682 13.35 11.81 -31.54
C ALA A 682 12.35 10.68 -31.30
N LYS A 683 11.36 10.93 -30.45
CA LYS A 683 10.19 10.06 -30.24
C LYS A 683 8.96 10.95 -30.32
N ALA A 684 8.09 10.69 -31.28
CA ALA A 684 6.86 11.46 -31.43
C ALA A 684 5.88 11.15 -30.29
N ALA A 685 5.12 12.16 -29.87
CA ALA A 685 3.94 11.96 -29.04
C ALA A 685 2.83 11.26 -29.84
N PRO A 686 1.83 10.65 -29.19
CA PRO A 686 0.64 10.15 -29.88
C PRO A 686 0.04 11.22 -30.82
N GLY A 687 -0.41 10.82 -32.01
CA GLY A 687 -0.92 11.74 -33.04
C GLY A 687 0.14 12.40 -33.93
N TYR A 688 1.43 12.29 -33.56
CA TYR A 688 2.53 12.89 -34.33
C TYR A 688 3.47 11.85 -34.94
N ILE A 689 4.15 12.25 -36.01
CA ILE A 689 5.31 11.58 -36.58
C ILE A 689 6.48 12.54 -36.66
N PHE A 690 7.69 12.00 -36.48
CA PHE A 690 8.91 12.76 -36.67
C PHE A 690 9.08 13.15 -38.14
N ASP A 691 9.31 14.43 -38.41
CA ASP A 691 9.52 14.96 -39.77
C ASP A 691 11.00 15.20 -40.06
N HIS A 692 11.66 16.10 -39.31
CA HIS A 692 13.08 16.39 -39.48
C HIS A 692 13.73 17.09 -38.29
N TRP A 693 15.07 17.15 -38.30
CA TRP A 693 15.88 17.95 -37.39
C TRP A 693 16.28 19.29 -38.01
N GLU A 694 16.26 20.36 -37.22
CA GLU A 694 17.00 21.60 -37.51
C GLU A 694 18.17 21.79 -36.52
N TYR A 695 19.25 22.42 -37.01
CA TYR A 695 20.44 22.74 -36.22
C TYR A 695 21.10 24.03 -36.71
N THR A 696 21.95 24.65 -35.89
CA THR A 696 22.59 25.94 -36.20
C THR A 696 24.01 25.83 -36.77
N THR A 697 24.87 24.95 -36.24
CA THR A 697 26.31 24.97 -36.55
C THR A 697 26.82 23.71 -37.25
N GLY A 698 26.74 22.54 -36.60
CA GLY A 698 27.38 21.31 -37.06
C GLY A 698 26.47 20.45 -37.93
N PRO A 699 26.93 19.85 -39.05
CA PRO A 699 26.06 18.92 -39.76
C PRO A 699 25.78 17.70 -38.87
N LEU A 700 24.55 17.22 -38.91
CA LEU A 700 24.15 15.94 -38.36
C LEU A 700 24.87 14.78 -39.08
N GLY A 701 25.12 13.69 -38.35
CA GLY A 701 25.80 12.49 -38.84
C GLY A 701 24.98 11.72 -39.88
N SER A 702 23.66 11.76 -39.77
CA SER A 702 22.68 11.18 -40.70
C SER A 702 21.78 12.24 -41.34
N ALA A 703 20.92 11.83 -42.29
CA ALA A 703 19.97 12.75 -42.91
C ALA A 703 19.04 13.38 -41.86
N ILE A 704 18.63 14.64 -42.07
CA ILE A 704 17.79 15.36 -41.11
C ILE A 704 16.43 14.68 -40.87
N THR A 705 15.99 13.81 -41.78
CA THR A 705 14.72 13.06 -41.69
C THR A 705 14.85 11.72 -40.97
N GLU A 706 16.04 11.36 -40.48
CA GLU A 706 16.22 10.17 -39.65
C GLU A 706 15.99 10.55 -38.18
N ASP A 707 15.05 9.86 -37.53
CA ASP A 707 14.70 10.08 -36.12
C ASP A 707 15.87 9.84 -35.16
N THR A 708 16.83 9.02 -35.56
CA THR A 708 18.05 8.68 -34.83
C THR A 708 19.25 9.30 -35.54
N ASN A 709 19.97 10.17 -34.85
CA ASN A 709 21.05 10.96 -35.43
C ASN A 709 22.20 11.19 -34.44
N SER A 710 23.25 11.89 -34.87
CA SER A 710 24.33 12.34 -33.98
C SER A 710 24.90 13.68 -34.46
N ILE A 711 25.47 14.46 -33.54
CA ILE A 711 26.11 15.75 -33.84
C ILE A 711 27.36 15.96 -33.01
N VAL A 712 28.42 16.56 -33.57
CA VAL A 712 29.62 16.97 -32.81
C VAL A 712 29.52 18.46 -32.50
N ILE A 713 29.35 18.80 -31.23
CA ILE A 713 29.09 20.16 -30.74
C ILE A 713 30.43 20.89 -30.56
N ASN A 714 30.86 21.66 -31.56
CA ASN A 714 32.15 22.40 -31.52
C ASN A 714 32.01 23.89 -31.19
N GLY A 715 30.82 24.32 -30.77
CA GLY A 715 30.44 25.70 -30.49
C GLY A 715 28.99 25.76 -30.05
N PRO A 716 28.45 26.96 -29.74
CA PRO A 716 27.04 27.09 -29.37
C PRO A 716 26.11 26.50 -30.42
N GLU A 717 25.12 25.72 -29.98
CA GLU A 717 24.29 24.90 -30.86
C GLU A 717 22.83 24.89 -30.41
N ASN A 718 21.88 25.04 -31.33
CA ASN A 718 20.46 24.81 -31.06
C ASN A 718 19.98 23.68 -31.96
N ILE A 719 19.36 22.66 -31.37
CA ILE A 719 18.89 21.45 -32.05
C ILE A 719 17.40 21.34 -31.81
N VAL A 720 16.61 21.27 -32.88
CA VAL A 720 15.16 21.20 -32.80
C VAL A 720 14.66 19.95 -33.53
N ALA A 721 13.86 19.12 -32.86
CA ALA A 721 13.11 18.04 -33.50
C ALA A 721 11.75 18.57 -33.97
N PHE A 722 11.50 18.52 -35.27
CA PHE A 722 10.21 18.87 -35.85
C PHE A 722 9.35 17.63 -36.05
N PHE A 723 8.10 17.74 -35.65
CA PHE A 723 7.08 16.73 -35.80
C PHE A 723 5.90 17.29 -36.60
N ILE A 724 5.18 16.40 -37.28
CA ILE A 724 3.95 16.70 -38.01
C ILE A 724 2.89 15.67 -37.61
N ILE A 725 1.62 15.97 -37.88
CA ILE A 725 0.51 15.05 -37.56
C ILE A 725 0.58 13.82 -38.49
N ASP A 726 0.38 12.62 -37.94
CA ASP A 726 0.54 11.32 -38.64
C ASP A 726 -0.43 11.18 -39.85
N ASP A 727 -1.72 11.43 -39.62
CA ASP A 727 -2.73 11.53 -40.68
C ASP A 727 -3.68 12.71 -40.42
N PRO A 728 -3.60 13.79 -41.22
CA PRO A 728 -4.44 14.95 -41.02
C PRO A 728 -5.90 14.79 -41.49
N ASN A 729 -6.29 13.61 -41.97
CA ASN A 729 -7.68 13.27 -42.25
C ASN A 729 -8.11 12.01 -41.50
N LEU A 730 -7.38 11.63 -40.44
CA LEU A 730 -7.84 10.58 -39.54
C LEU A 730 -9.13 11.05 -38.87
N ASP A 731 -10.08 10.13 -38.81
CA ASP A 731 -11.42 10.24 -38.25
C ASP A 731 -11.60 8.89 -37.57
N THR A 732 -11.15 8.82 -36.33
CA THR A 732 -10.90 7.56 -35.61
C THR A 732 -12.20 6.86 -35.23
N ASP A 733 -13.21 7.61 -34.83
CA ASP A 733 -14.53 7.10 -34.44
C ASP A 733 -15.54 7.05 -35.61
N GLY A 734 -15.24 7.73 -36.72
CA GLY A 734 -16.05 7.73 -37.93
C GLY A 734 -17.28 8.63 -37.86
N ASP A 735 -17.29 9.63 -36.97
CA ASP A 735 -18.40 10.57 -36.77
C ASP A 735 -18.48 11.61 -37.90
N GLY A 736 -17.36 11.84 -38.60
CA GLY A 736 -17.23 12.77 -39.72
C GLY A 736 -16.48 14.07 -39.39
N LEU A 737 -16.08 14.27 -38.14
CA LEU A 737 -14.97 15.14 -37.75
C LEU A 737 -13.65 14.40 -37.98
N THR A 738 -12.55 15.12 -37.83
CA THR A 738 -11.22 14.50 -37.92
C THR A 738 -10.58 14.68 -36.56
N ASP A 739 -9.72 13.77 -36.14
CA ASP A 739 -9.05 13.82 -34.83
C ASP A 739 -8.36 15.18 -34.56
N ILE A 740 -7.92 15.88 -35.62
CA ILE A 740 -7.38 17.25 -35.53
C ILE A 740 -8.44 18.26 -35.08
N ILE A 741 -9.59 18.24 -35.75
CA ILE A 741 -10.70 19.15 -35.49
C ILE A 741 -11.22 18.91 -34.08
N GLU A 742 -11.38 17.65 -33.69
CA GLU A 742 -11.84 17.24 -32.37
C GLU A 742 -10.87 17.71 -31.29
N GLY A 743 -9.56 17.49 -31.48
CA GLY A 743 -8.54 18.03 -30.57
C GLY A 743 -8.46 19.57 -30.53
N GLU A 744 -8.84 20.28 -31.60
CA GLU A 744 -8.88 21.76 -31.62
C GLU A 744 -10.09 22.33 -30.89
N ILE A 745 -11.23 21.63 -30.90
CA ILE A 745 -12.50 22.08 -30.31
C ILE A 745 -12.80 21.45 -28.95
N GLY A 746 -12.05 20.42 -28.55
CA GLY A 746 -12.10 19.81 -27.23
C GLY A 746 -12.89 18.50 -27.13
N THR A 747 -13.42 17.97 -28.23
CA THR A 747 -14.12 16.68 -28.26
C THR A 747 -13.15 15.49 -28.31
N ASP A 748 -13.61 14.28 -27.98
CA ASP A 748 -12.80 13.07 -27.86
C ASP A 748 -12.71 12.31 -29.21
N PRO A 749 -11.52 12.25 -29.85
CA PRO A 749 -11.34 11.58 -31.15
C PRO A 749 -11.66 10.09 -31.20
N GLU A 750 -11.78 9.42 -30.04
CA GLU A 750 -12.14 8.00 -29.97
C GLU A 750 -13.63 7.77 -29.65
N ASN A 751 -14.40 8.83 -29.44
CA ASN A 751 -15.78 8.76 -28.98
C ASN A 751 -16.72 9.67 -29.80
N PRO A 752 -17.65 9.09 -30.58
CA PRO A 752 -18.50 9.86 -31.50
C PRO A 752 -19.65 10.62 -30.82
N ASP A 753 -19.60 10.80 -29.51
CA ASP A 753 -20.64 11.37 -28.64
C ASP A 753 -19.95 11.71 -27.29
N THR A 754 -19.20 12.81 -27.27
CA THR A 754 -18.22 13.14 -26.22
C THR A 754 -18.88 13.30 -24.85
N ASP A 755 -20.02 13.99 -24.80
CA ASP A 755 -20.76 14.22 -23.55
C ASP A 755 -21.74 13.09 -23.20
N GLY A 756 -22.01 12.19 -24.15
CA GLY A 756 -22.74 10.94 -23.94
C GLY A 756 -24.25 11.10 -23.86
N ASP A 757 -24.80 12.18 -24.40
CA ASP A 757 -26.22 12.49 -24.35
C ASP A 757 -27.06 11.75 -25.43
N GLY A 758 -26.36 11.15 -26.40
CA GLY A 758 -26.92 10.35 -27.48
C GLY A 758 -27.04 11.06 -28.82
N GLU A 759 -26.63 12.32 -28.91
CA GLU A 759 -26.30 12.98 -30.17
C GLU A 759 -24.86 12.63 -30.60
N ASN A 760 -24.27 13.35 -31.52
CA ASN A 760 -22.98 12.97 -32.10
C ASN A 760 -22.25 14.26 -32.41
N ASP A 761 -21.00 14.35 -32.00
CA ASP A 761 -20.23 15.60 -31.99
C ASP A 761 -20.32 16.36 -33.33
N PHE A 762 -20.18 15.67 -34.47
CA PHE A 762 -20.34 16.26 -35.80
C PHE A 762 -21.68 17.00 -36.02
N ILE A 763 -22.77 16.52 -35.42
CA ILE A 763 -24.11 17.11 -35.51
C ILE A 763 -24.22 18.35 -34.64
N GLU A 764 -23.78 18.27 -33.39
CA GLU A 764 -23.91 19.33 -32.38
C GLU A 764 -23.03 20.53 -32.72
N ILE A 765 -21.77 20.28 -33.12
CA ILE A 765 -20.83 21.34 -33.51
C ILE A 765 -21.32 22.15 -34.72
N GLY A 766 -22.04 21.55 -35.66
CA GLY A 766 -22.54 22.23 -36.85
C GLY A 766 -21.44 22.68 -37.83
N ASP A 767 -20.91 23.92 -37.68
CA ASP A 767 -19.77 24.43 -38.46
C ASP A 767 -18.51 24.39 -37.59
N PRO A 768 -17.54 23.49 -37.82
CA PRO A 768 -16.34 23.40 -36.99
C PRO A 768 -15.50 24.68 -36.92
N SER A 769 -15.67 25.64 -37.85
CA SER A 769 -15.00 26.94 -37.79
C SER A 769 -15.73 27.99 -36.94
N ASN A 770 -16.93 27.67 -36.50
CA ASN A 770 -17.77 28.41 -35.56
C ASN A 770 -18.75 27.42 -34.90
N PRO A 771 -18.26 26.60 -33.94
CA PRO A 771 -19.07 25.61 -33.26
C PRO A 771 -20.36 26.19 -32.68
N THR A 772 -21.41 25.38 -32.59
CA THR A 772 -22.66 25.75 -31.91
C THR A 772 -22.41 25.85 -30.41
N ASP A 773 -23.04 26.86 -29.81
CA ASP A 773 -23.00 27.23 -28.39
C ASP A 773 -24.39 27.88 -28.18
N THR A 774 -25.32 27.08 -27.67
CA THR A 774 -26.77 27.36 -27.71
C THR A 774 -27.17 28.46 -26.73
N ASP A 775 -26.59 28.49 -25.54
CA ASP A 775 -26.85 29.50 -24.51
C ASP A 775 -25.85 30.67 -24.51
N GLY A 776 -24.69 30.52 -25.14
CA GLY A 776 -23.66 31.54 -25.29
C GLY A 776 -22.72 31.67 -24.09
N ASP A 777 -22.56 30.63 -23.27
CA ASP A 777 -21.71 30.65 -22.07
C ASP A 777 -20.21 30.49 -22.39
N GLY A 778 -19.89 29.99 -23.58
CA GLY A 778 -18.53 29.79 -24.11
C GLY A 778 -18.02 28.35 -24.08
N ILE A 779 -18.83 27.41 -23.60
CA ILE A 779 -18.73 25.98 -23.86
C ILE A 779 -19.57 25.69 -25.13
N ILE A 780 -19.34 24.55 -25.79
CA ILE A 780 -20.02 24.21 -27.05
C ILE A 780 -20.96 23.04 -26.79
N ASP A 781 -22.07 22.98 -27.52
CA ASP A 781 -23.12 21.98 -27.31
C ASP A 781 -22.56 20.54 -27.24
N ALA A 782 -21.57 20.19 -28.07
CA ALA A 782 -20.95 18.84 -28.08
C ALA A 782 -20.12 18.48 -26.83
N LEU A 783 -20.00 19.38 -25.85
CA LEU A 783 -19.37 19.16 -24.57
C LEU A 783 -20.37 19.29 -23.40
N GLU A 784 -21.65 19.54 -23.71
CA GLU A 784 -22.69 19.88 -22.76
C GLU A 784 -23.94 19.04 -23.00
N ALA A 785 -24.06 18.00 -22.20
CA ALA A 785 -25.10 17.01 -22.39
C ALA A 785 -26.50 17.62 -22.20
N SER A 786 -27.36 17.51 -23.21
CA SER A 786 -28.79 17.88 -23.15
C SER A 786 -29.62 17.08 -22.13
N THR A 787 -29.00 16.04 -21.56
CA THR A 787 -29.60 15.14 -20.57
C THR A 787 -29.10 15.37 -19.15
N ASN A 788 -28.07 16.19 -18.95
CA ASN A 788 -27.54 16.55 -17.64
C ASN A 788 -28.09 17.92 -17.20
N ASP A 789 -28.22 18.11 -15.90
CA ASP A 789 -28.69 19.33 -15.23
C ASP A 789 -27.84 19.41 -13.95
N GLN A 790 -26.67 20.04 -14.07
CA GLN A 790 -25.60 19.94 -13.07
C GLN A 790 -25.94 20.67 -11.78
N ASP A 791 -26.56 21.84 -11.86
CA ASP A 791 -26.99 22.58 -10.70
C ASP A 791 -28.42 22.23 -10.26
N GLY A 792 -29.22 21.54 -11.07
CA GLY A 792 -30.56 21.11 -10.68
C GLY A 792 -31.61 22.21 -10.77
N ASP A 793 -31.35 23.29 -11.51
CA ASP A 793 -32.29 24.40 -11.69
C ASP A 793 -33.48 24.03 -12.62
N GLY A 794 -33.38 22.89 -13.31
CA GLY A 794 -34.38 22.35 -14.22
C GLY A 794 -34.16 22.73 -15.70
N VAL A 795 -33.08 23.42 -16.02
CA VAL A 795 -32.52 23.62 -17.36
C VAL A 795 -31.37 22.62 -17.53
N ASN A 796 -31.20 22.10 -18.74
CA ASN A 796 -30.10 21.17 -19.02
C ASN A 796 -28.85 21.96 -19.39
N ASP A 797 -27.68 21.37 -19.18
CA ASP A 797 -26.39 22.04 -19.36
C ASP A 797 -26.24 22.66 -20.78
N GLU A 798 -26.80 22.07 -21.84
CA GLU A 798 -26.73 22.63 -23.22
C GLU A 798 -27.54 23.94 -23.40
N GLU A 799 -28.55 24.16 -22.56
CA GLU A 799 -29.43 25.33 -22.60
C GLU A 799 -29.22 26.28 -21.41
N ASP A 800 -28.28 25.95 -20.51
CA ASP A 800 -28.04 26.64 -19.26
C ASP A 800 -26.81 27.56 -19.31
N PRO A 801 -26.99 28.89 -19.39
CA PRO A 801 -25.89 29.83 -19.42
C PRO A 801 -25.00 29.84 -18.16
N ALA A 802 -25.30 29.04 -17.12
CA ALA A 802 -24.43 28.82 -15.98
C ALA A 802 -24.68 27.47 -15.27
N ASN A 803 -24.18 26.36 -15.83
CA ASN A 803 -24.26 24.96 -15.32
C ASN A 803 -24.02 24.68 -13.81
N THR A 804 -23.51 25.66 -13.04
CA THR A 804 -23.20 25.50 -11.61
C THR A 804 -23.89 26.54 -10.72
N ASP A 805 -24.63 27.49 -11.31
CA ASP A 805 -25.28 28.59 -10.59
C ASP A 805 -26.80 28.43 -10.69
N PRO A 806 -27.44 27.79 -9.70
CA PRO A 806 -28.85 27.45 -9.78
C PRO A 806 -29.79 28.67 -9.82
N CYS A 807 -29.27 29.89 -9.62
CA CYS A 807 -30.03 31.12 -9.77
C CYS A 807 -30.09 31.62 -11.22
N ILE A 808 -29.32 31.03 -12.13
CA ILE A 808 -29.22 31.39 -13.53
C ILE A 808 -29.49 30.12 -14.34
N PRO A 809 -30.46 30.12 -15.27
CA PRO A 809 -31.44 31.17 -15.56
C PRO A 809 -32.64 31.17 -14.60
N ASN A 810 -32.78 30.18 -13.73
CA ASN A 810 -33.96 30.00 -12.89
C ASN A 810 -33.81 30.53 -11.46
N LEU A 811 -34.05 31.83 -11.27
CA LEU A 811 -34.10 32.46 -9.93
C LEU A 811 -35.08 31.80 -8.93
N THR A 812 -36.01 30.97 -9.39
CA THR A 812 -36.99 30.28 -8.54
C THR A 812 -36.64 28.80 -8.28
N ALA A 813 -35.46 28.35 -8.69
CA ALA A 813 -34.97 27.01 -8.37
C ALA A 813 -34.85 26.84 -6.85
N GLY A 814 -35.18 25.65 -6.35
CA GLY A 814 -35.20 25.39 -4.92
C GLY A 814 -33.85 25.61 -4.23
N ASN A 815 -32.76 25.32 -4.93
CA ASN A 815 -31.40 25.48 -4.45
C ASN A 815 -30.73 26.82 -4.82
N CYS A 816 -31.45 27.75 -5.44
CA CYS A 816 -30.99 29.12 -5.61
C CYS A 816 -31.10 29.89 -4.28
N ASP A 817 -30.07 30.65 -3.90
CA ASP A 817 -30.10 31.66 -2.84
C ASP A 817 -30.38 33.02 -3.51
N GLN A 818 -31.67 33.38 -3.61
CA GLN A 818 -32.10 34.46 -4.47
C GLN A 818 -31.76 35.86 -3.91
N ASP A 819 -31.70 36.04 -2.59
CA ASP A 819 -31.43 37.33 -1.95
C ASP A 819 -30.02 37.45 -1.32
N ASN A 820 -29.24 36.37 -1.36
CA ASN A 820 -27.85 36.26 -0.93
C ASN A 820 -27.65 36.47 0.57
N ASP A 821 -28.59 36.02 1.38
CA ASP A 821 -28.50 36.06 2.84
C ASP A 821 -27.77 34.82 3.43
N GLY A 822 -27.57 33.79 2.60
CA GLY A 822 -26.90 32.53 2.94
C GLY A 822 -27.83 31.32 3.08
N LEU A 823 -29.12 31.47 2.78
CA LEU A 823 -30.10 30.37 2.71
C LEU A 823 -30.59 30.17 1.27
N THR A 824 -30.80 28.92 0.88
CA THR A 824 -31.44 28.61 -0.41
C THR A 824 -32.96 28.78 -0.31
N ASN A 825 -33.63 29.02 -1.44
CA ASN A 825 -35.10 29.15 -1.52
C ASN A 825 -35.82 27.96 -0.83
N ASP A 826 -35.30 26.73 -0.93
CA ASP A 826 -35.83 25.54 -0.26
C ASP A 826 -35.59 25.56 1.25
N GLU A 827 -34.43 26.04 1.71
CA GLU A 827 -34.12 26.24 3.13
C GLU A 827 -35.02 27.31 3.74
N GLU A 828 -35.19 28.44 3.06
CA GLU A 828 -36.08 29.53 3.47
C GLU A 828 -37.53 29.09 3.50
N ASN A 829 -38.01 28.37 2.48
CA ASN A 829 -39.32 27.73 2.50
C ASN A 829 -39.48 26.73 3.66
N THR A 830 -38.39 26.09 4.10
CA THR A 830 -38.39 25.12 5.19
C THR A 830 -38.46 25.80 6.56
N ILE A 831 -37.71 26.89 6.75
CA ILE A 831 -37.71 27.64 8.02
C ILE A 831 -38.80 28.72 8.08
N GLY A 832 -39.45 29.02 6.96
CA GLY A 832 -40.60 29.92 6.87
C GLY A 832 -40.27 31.37 6.52
N THR A 833 -39.03 31.67 6.14
CA THR A 833 -38.55 33.01 5.73
C THR A 833 -38.90 33.29 4.26
N ASP A 834 -38.85 34.56 3.82
CA ASP A 834 -39.21 34.97 2.45
C ASP A 834 -37.99 34.92 1.52
N PRO A 835 -37.98 34.06 0.48
CA PRO A 835 -36.82 33.89 -0.42
C PRO A 835 -36.39 35.07 -1.27
N THR A 836 -36.98 36.23 -1.03
CA THR A 836 -36.68 37.46 -1.73
C THR A 836 -36.32 38.60 -0.78
N ASN A 837 -36.26 38.32 0.52
CA ASN A 837 -36.09 39.29 1.58
C ASN A 837 -35.12 38.77 2.67
N PRO A 838 -33.91 39.34 2.76
CA PRO A 838 -32.81 38.77 3.56
C PRO A 838 -32.93 39.02 5.08
N ASP A 839 -34.10 39.42 5.58
CA ASP A 839 -34.45 39.85 6.95
C ASP A 839 -35.99 39.85 7.05
N THR A 840 -36.56 38.69 7.35
CA THR A 840 -38.01 38.41 7.25
C THR A 840 -38.82 39.11 8.34
N ASP A 841 -38.28 39.21 9.55
CA ASP A 841 -38.98 39.79 10.70
C ASP A 841 -38.70 41.31 10.90
N ASP A 842 -37.85 41.90 10.05
CA ASP A 842 -37.47 43.32 10.02
C ASP A 842 -36.80 43.80 11.32
N ASP A 843 -36.14 42.91 12.08
CA ASP A 843 -35.48 43.25 13.35
C ASP A 843 -34.08 43.88 13.14
N GLY A 844 -33.50 43.67 11.95
CA GLY A 844 -32.22 44.20 11.50
C GLY A 844 -31.04 43.22 11.54
N PHE A 845 -31.27 41.96 11.92
CA PHE A 845 -30.43 40.80 11.60
C PHE A 845 -30.99 40.09 10.37
N GLY A 846 -30.15 39.35 9.63
CA GLY A 846 -30.61 38.69 8.40
C GLY A 846 -30.89 37.21 8.63
N ASP A 847 -31.84 36.64 7.90
CA ASP A 847 -32.39 35.30 8.18
C ASP A 847 -31.29 34.22 8.21
N GLY A 848 -30.38 34.24 7.23
CA GLY A 848 -29.20 33.37 7.20
C GLY A 848 -28.17 33.60 8.31
N GLU A 849 -28.00 34.85 8.78
CA GLU A 849 -27.14 35.16 9.94
C GLU A 849 -27.73 34.56 11.23
N GLU A 850 -29.05 34.65 11.39
CA GLU A 850 -29.78 34.19 12.56
C GLU A 850 -29.87 32.67 12.62
N ALA A 851 -30.24 32.03 11.50
CA ALA A 851 -30.21 30.58 11.35
C ALA A 851 -28.81 30.01 11.67
N THR A 852 -27.74 30.69 11.25
CA THR A 852 -26.35 30.29 11.54
C THR A 852 -25.97 30.49 13.02
N ASN A 853 -26.40 31.59 13.63
CA ASN A 853 -26.08 31.92 15.03
C ASN A 853 -27.00 31.23 16.05
N GLY A 854 -28.06 30.59 15.58
CA GLY A 854 -29.05 29.88 16.39
C GLY A 854 -30.04 30.81 17.10
N SER A 855 -30.27 32.02 16.57
CA SER A 855 -31.46 32.83 16.86
C SER A 855 -32.59 32.48 15.88
N ASP A 856 -33.81 32.85 16.21
CA ASP A 856 -35.00 32.57 15.39
C ASP A 856 -35.28 33.71 14.39
N PRO A 857 -35.07 33.50 13.06
CA PRO A 857 -35.24 34.53 12.03
C PRO A 857 -36.69 34.98 11.78
N LEU A 858 -37.64 34.38 12.52
CA LEU A 858 -39.04 34.80 12.52
C LEU A 858 -39.44 35.54 13.80
N ASP A 859 -38.61 35.55 14.84
CA ASP A 859 -38.90 36.21 16.11
C ASP A 859 -38.22 37.58 16.20
N PRO A 860 -38.95 38.70 16.04
CA PRO A 860 -38.39 40.06 16.06
C PRO A 860 -37.88 40.51 17.45
N CYS A 861 -37.76 39.58 18.39
CA CYS A 861 -37.25 39.73 19.74
C CYS A 861 -36.04 38.84 20.04
N ASP A 862 -35.60 38.02 19.10
CA ASP A 862 -34.38 37.21 19.15
C ASP A 862 -33.48 37.68 18.01
N PRO A 863 -32.21 38.10 18.22
CA PRO A 863 -31.44 38.03 19.45
C PRO A 863 -31.56 39.24 20.40
N ASP A 864 -32.25 40.33 20.04
CA ASP A 864 -32.34 41.55 20.87
C ASP A 864 -33.69 41.72 21.60
N ASP A 865 -33.84 41.05 22.74
CA ASP A 865 -34.99 41.15 23.65
C ASP A 865 -35.20 42.55 24.28
N SER A 866 -34.27 43.48 24.07
CA SER A 866 -34.33 44.82 24.64
C SER A 866 -35.17 45.80 23.80
N LEU A 867 -35.68 45.35 22.66
CA LEU A 867 -36.54 46.14 21.79
C LEU A 867 -37.87 46.52 22.51
N PRO A 868 -38.39 47.74 22.32
CA PRO A 868 -39.56 48.22 23.07
C PRO A 868 -40.85 47.42 22.87
N LEU A 869 -40.97 46.69 21.74
CA LEU A 869 -42.13 45.86 21.42
C LEU A 869 -42.09 44.51 22.17
N CYS A 870 -40.89 43.97 22.42
CA CYS A 870 -40.61 42.73 23.15
C CYS A 870 -40.84 42.81 24.68
N ASN A 871 -41.54 43.83 25.16
CA ASN A 871 -41.76 44.08 26.59
C ASN A 871 -43.25 44.24 26.95
N ILE A 872 -44.14 43.91 26.01
CA ILE A 872 -45.59 44.00 26.16
C ILE A 872 -46.14 42.58 26.09
N ASP A 873 -46.79 42.11 27.14
CA ASP A 873 -47.44 40.79 27.27
C ASP A 873 -48.84 41.08 27.85
N THR A 874 -49.85 41.07 26.99
CA THR A 874 -51.19 41.60 27.30
C THR A 874 -52.00 40.67 28.19
N ASP A 875 -51.90 39.36 28.03
CA ASP A 875 -52.70 38.39 28.76
C ASP A 875 -51.93 37.62 29.85
N GLY A 876 -50.61 37.75 29.87
CA GLY A 876 -49.71 37.32 30.95
C GLY A 876 -49.32 35.86 30.90
N ASP A 877 -49.35 35.23 29.74
CA ASP A 877 -49.14 33.79 29.55
C ASP A 877 -47.66 33.39 29.38
N GLY A 878 -46.80 34.37 29.07
CA GLY A 878 -45.37 34.20 28.87
C GLY A 878 -44.87 34.59 27.48
N LEU A 879 -45.74 34.88 26.51
CA LEU A 879 -45.38 35.47 25.22
C LEU A 879 -45.63 36.99 25.21
N THR A 880 -44.89 37.69 24.37
CA THR A 880 -45.14 39.11 24.13
C THR A 880 -46.18 39.28 23.02
N ASP A 881 -46.91 40.40 23.01
CA ASP A 881 -47.88 40.75 21.96
C ASP A 881 -47.26 40.66 20.55
N ALA A 882 -45.94 40.91 20.43
CA ALA A 882 -45.20 40.81 19.18
C ALA A 882 -44.97 39.35 18.76
N GLN A 883 -44.54 38.51 19.72
CA GLN A 883 -44.38 37.06 19.49
C GLN A 883 -45.72 36.39 19.16
N GLU A 884 -46.80 36.76 19.85
CA GLU A 884 -48.15 36.26 19.59
C GLU A 884 -48.69 36.67 18.20
N GLU A 885 -48.35 37.88 17.73
CA GLU A 885 -48.72 38.35 16.38
C GLU A 885 -48.02 37.53 15.28
N VAL A 886 -46.77 37.11 15.53
CA VAL A 886 -46.00 36.25 14.62
C VAL A 886 -46.55 34.82 14.62
N ILE A 887 -46.68 34.18 15.79
CA ILE A 887 -47.10 32.77 15.86
C ILE A 887 -48.62 32.58 15.69
N GLY A 888 -49.39 33.67 15.65
CA GLY A 888 -50.81 33.66 15.32
C GLY A 888 -51.76 33.32 16.48
N THR A 889 -51.26 33.36 17.72
CA THR A 889 -52.06 33.19 18.94
C THR A 889 -52.83 34.47 19.28
N ASP A 890 -53.92 34.36 20.04
CA ASP A 890 -54.75 35.54 20.37
C ASP A 890 -54.17 36.27 21.57
N ILE A 891 -53.61 37.47 21.32
CA ILE A 891 -53.03 38.41 22.32
C ILE A 891 -53.87 38.74 23.56
N ASN A 892 -55.11 38.25 23.65
CA ASN A 892 -56.00 38.41 24.80
C ASN A 892 -56.43 37.07 25.44
N ASN A 893 -55.89 35.95 24.98
CA ASN A 893 -56.31 34.61 25.35
C ASN A 893 -55.10 33.67 25.55
N PRO A 894 -54.80 33.29 26.80
CA PRO A 894 -53.55 32.62 27.14
C PRO A 894 -53.51 31.12 26.81
N ASP A 895 -54.39 30.61 25.94
CA ASP A 895 -54.62 29.19 25.59
C ASP A 895 -55.54 29.17 24.35
N THR A 896 -54.94 29.31 23.18
CA THR A 896 -55.61 29.60 21.90
C THR A 896 -56.34 28.38 21.33
N ASP A 897 -55.76 27.20 21.41
CA ASP A 897 -56.34 25.96 20.88
C ASP A 897 -57.28 25.24 21.87
N GLY A 898 -57.18 25.55 23.16
CA GLY A 898 -58.05 25.07 24.23
C GLY A 898 -57.73 23.67 24.71
N ASP A 899 -56.51 23.17 24.50
CA ASP A 899 -56.06 21.86 24.96
C ASP A 899 -55.79 21.82 26.49
N GLY A 900 -55.58 23.01 27.09
CA GLY A 900 -55.38 23.24 28.51
C GLY A 900 -53.93 23.52 28.94
N LEU A 901 -52.99 23.61 28.00
CA LEU A 901 -51.71 24.31 28.15
C LEU A 901 -51.90 25.81 27.82
N THR A 902 -50.86 26.61 28.00
CA THR A 902 -50.92 28.04 27.65
C THR A 902 -50.02 28.27 26.46
N ASP A 903 -50.36 29.20 25.57
CA ASP A 903 -49.62 29.42 24.31
C ASP A 903 -48.13 29.64 24.58
N GLY A 904 -47.80 30.45 25.60
CA GLY A 904 -46.42 30.65 26.02
C GLY A 904 -45.75 29.46 26.69
N ALA A 905 -46.50 28.54 27.30
CA ALA A 905 -45.92 27.30 27.82
C ALA A 905 -45.61 26.31 26.69
N GLU A 906 -46.41 26.32 25.62
CA GLU A 906 -46.26 25.44 24.47
C GLU A 906 -45.11 25.91 23.59
N PHE A 907 -45.10 27.20 23.24
CA PHE A 907 -43.99 27.84 22.53
C PHE A 907 -42.64 27.61 23.25
N ASN A 908 -42.57 27.86 24.56
CA ASN A 908 -41.32 27.67 25.33
C ASN A 908 -40.90 26.19 25.48
N ASN A 909 -41.81 25.23 25.29
CA ASN A 909 -41.48 23.80 25.29
C ASN A 909 -41.36 23.21 23.88
N GLY A 910 -41.48 24.03 22.84
CA GLY A 910 -41.38 23.62 21.44
C GLY A 910 -42.56 22.77 20.96
N THR A 911 -43.77 23.01 21.50
CA THR A 911 -45.03 22.39 21.06
C THR A 911 -45.92 23.46 20.41
N ASP A 912 -46.77 23.07 19.45
CA ASP A 912 -47.58 24.00 18.66
C ASP A 912 -48.81 24.52 19.44
N PRO A 913 -48.86 25.82 19.79
CA PRO A 913 -49.97 26.42 20.55
C PRO A 913 -51.29 26.56 19.75
N LEU A 914 -51.30 26.13 18.49
CA LEU A 914 -52.48 26.10 17.62
C LEU A 914 -52.97 24.68 17.30
N ASP A 915 -52.21 23.63 17.68
CA ASP A 915 -52.54 22.24 17.39
C ASP A 915 -52.96 21.44 18.65
N PRO A 916 -54.25 21.13 18.81
CA PRO A 916 -54.75 20.40 19.98
C PRO A 916 -54.32 18.91 20.04
N CYS A 917 -53.44 18.45 19.13
CA CYS A 917 -52.85 17.11 19.11
C CYS A 917 -51.35 17.09 19.49
N ASP A 918 -50.70 18.23 19.70
CA ASP A 918 -49.33 18.39 20.19
C ASP A 918 -49.37 18.74 21.69
N PRO A 919 -48.57 18.13 22.60
CA PRO A 919 -47.59 17.04 22.42
C PRO A 919 -48.12 15.61 22.61
N GLU A 920 -49.41 15.41 22.88
CA GLU A 920 -49.93 14.05 23.11
C GLU A 920 -50.31 13.29 21.82
N ASN A 921 -49.29 12.85 21.04
CA ASN A 921 -49.46 12.19 19.73
C ASN A 921 -49.97 10.72 19.73
N ASN A 922 -50.34 10.15 20.88
CA ASN A 922 -50.58 8.70 21.01
C ASN A 922 -51.90 8.22 20.39
N ASP A 923 -52.59 9.05 19.62
CA ASP A 923 -53.77 8.66 18.86
C ASP A 923 -53.35 7.99 17.53
N PRO A 924 -53.73 6.72 17.27
CA PRO A 924 -53.43 6.05 16.00
C PRO A 924 -54.03 6.75 14.77
N ASP A 925 -54.95 7.70 14.95
CA ASP A 925 -55.45 8.56 13.86
C ASP A 925 -54.39 9.59 13.39
N CYS A 926 -53.25 9.73 14.08
CA CYS A 926 -52.15 10.66 13.73
C CYS A 926 -50.97 10.01 12.96
N ALA A 927 -51.08 8.76 12.47
CA ALA A 927 -49.97 8.04 11.80
C ALA A 927 -49.86 8.27 10.28
N GLU A 928 -48.64 8.15 9.72
CA GLU A 928 -48.36 8.21 8.26
C GLU A 928 -47.79 6.90 7.67
N GLY A 929 -47.98 6.69 6.37
CA GLY A 929 -47.44 5.58 5.58
C GLY A 929 -48.20 4.27 5.73
N VAL A 930 -47.62 3.16 5.27
CA VAL A 930 -48.17 1.81 5.49
C VAL A 930 -47.21 0.97 6.34
N HIS A 931 -47.70 0.44 7.45
CA HIS A 931 -46.92 -0.44 8.33
C HIS A 931 -47.43 -1.87 8.23
N ILE A 932 -46.55 -2.79 7.81
CA ILE A 932 -46.87 -4.20 7.53
C ILE A 932 -46.13 -5.10 8.54
N PRO A 933 -46.84 -5.81 9.44
CA PRO A 933 -46.21 -6.76 10.36
C PRO A 933 -45.53 -7.92 9.62
N ASN A 934 -44.51 -8.52 10.23
CA ASN A 934 -43.76 -9.64 9.64
C ASN A 934 -44.31 -11.04 10.00
N GLY A 935 -45.27 -11.13 10.93
CA GLY A 935 -45.88 -12.39 11.32
C GLY A 935 -47.00 -12.25 12.36
N PHE A 936 -47.77 -13.32 12.54
CA PHE A 936 -48.85 -13.38 13.53
C PHE A 936 -49.10 -14.84 13.97
N SER A 937 -49.81 -15.00 15.10
CA SER A 937 -50.02 -16.30 15.74
C SER A 937 -51.50 -16.53 16.08
N PRO A 938 -52.32 -17.10 15.18
CA PRO A 938 -53.74 -17.37 15.44
C PRO A 938 -53.92 -18.61 16.34
N ASN A 939 -53.39 -18.54 17.57
CA ASN A 939 -53.44 -19.61 18.57
C ASN A 939 -54.29 -19.26 19.80
N GLY A 940 -54.84 -18.05 19.89
CA GLY A 940 -55.67 -17.59 20.99
C GLY A 940 -54.87 -17.27 22.27
N ILE A 941 -53.55 -17.08 22.16
CA ILE A 941 -52.64 -16.81 23.28
C ILE A 941 -51.96 -15.46 23.04
N GLY A 942 -52.27 -14.46 23.88
CA GLY A 942 -51.70 -13.10 23.78
C GLY A 942 -52.78 -12.03 23.58
N PRO A 943 -52.37 -10.78 23.27
CA PRO A 943 -53.29 -9.70 22.87
C PRO A 943 -54.18 -10.13 21.70
N GLU A 944 -55.41 -9.61 21.63
CA GLU A 944 -56.36 -10.00 20.60
C GLU A 944 -55.82 -9.69 19.19
N GLU A 945 -55.02 -8.63 19.04
CA GLU A 945 -54.43 -8.20 17.76
C GLU A 945 -53.44 -9.20 17.18
N ASN A 946 -52.82 -10.08 17.99
CA ASN A 946 -51.86 -11.08 17.50
C ASN A 946 -52.52 -12.32 16.86
N ASN A 947 -53.85 -12.42 16.93
CA ASN A 947 -54.61 -13.56 16.39
C ASN A 947 -55.03 -13.38 14.93
N VAL A 948 -54.85 -12.18 14.38
CA VAL A 948 -55.18 -11.83 13.01
C VAL A 948 -54.03 -11.04 12.40
N PHE A 949 -53.86 -11.14 11.10
CA PHE A 949 -52.94 -10.29 10.37
C PHE A 949 -53.69 -9.08 9.84
N GLN A 950 -53.24 -7.88 10.21
CA GLN A 950 -53.72 -6.60 9.72
C GLN A 950 -52.54 -5.66 9.48
N ILE A 951 -52.74 -4.65 8.63
CA ILE A 951 -51.76 -3.60 8.37
C ILE A 951 -52.28 -2.27 8.93
N ILE A 952 -51.37 -1.34 9.23
CA ILE A 952 -51.73 0.03 9.58
C ILE A 952 -51.54 0.90 8.33
N THR A 953 -52.49 1.79 8.07
CA THR A 953 -52.44 2.73 6.95
C THR A 953 -52.68 4.13 7.47
N GLY A 954 -51.71 5.01 7.28
CA GLY A 954 -51.73 6.38 7.74
C GLY A 954 -52.67 7.31 6.97
N GLN A 955 -52.72 8.56 7.42
CA GLN A 955 -53.59 9.62 6.87
C GLN A 955 -53.24 10.00 5.42
N ASN A 956 -51.96 9.90 5.05
CA ASN A 956 -51.46 10.15 3.71
C ASN A 956 -51.67 8.97 2.71
N VAL A 957 -52.29 7.87 3.13
CA VAL A 957 -52.61 6.73 2.24
C VAL A 957 -54.03 6.88 1.67
N ASP A 958 -54.12 7.21 0.38
CA ASP A 958 -55.38 7.38 -0.35
C ASP A 958 -56.04 6.02 -0.66
N SER A 959 -55.30 5.08 -1.24
CA SER A 959 -55.82 3.73 -1.52
C SER A 959 -54.74 2.65 -1.52
N PHE A 960 -55.14 1.37 -1.38
CA PHE A 960 -54.21 0.26 -1.52
C PHE A 960 -54.89 -1.03 -2.00
N GLN A 961 -54.07 -1.99 -2.44
CA GLN A 961 -54.46 -3.36 -2.77
C GLN A 961 -53.41 -4.33 -2.21
N PHE A 962 -53.77 -5.14 -1.22
CA PHE A 962 -52.92 -6.14 -0.58
C PHE A 962 -53.28 -7.56 -1.01
N GLN A 963 -52.29 -8.40 -1.33
CA GLN A 963 -52.47 -9.79 -1.78
C GLN A 963 -51.47 -10.74 -1.14
N ILE A 964 -51.91 -11.91 -0.67
CA ILE A 964 -51.08 -12.98 -0.09
C ILE A 964 -51.12 -14.20 -1.00
N PHE A 965 -50.00 -14.88 -1.21
CA PHE A 965 -49.86 -16.00 -2.14
C PHE A 965 -49.42 -17.30 -1.43
N ASN A 966 -49.75 -18.45 -2.02
CA ASN A 966 -49.16 -19.73 -1.62
C ASN A 966 -47.80 -19.96 -2.29
N ARG A 967 -47.08 -21.00 -1.87
CA ARG A 967 -45.78 -21.41 -2.45
C ARG A 967 -45.77 -21.69 -3.97
N TRP A 968 -46.92 -21.72 -4.61
CA TRP A 968 -47.08 -21.94 -6.06
C TRP A 968 -47.55 -20.67 -6.79
N GLY A 969 -47.47 -19.49 -6.14
CA GLY A 969 -47.83 -18.20 -6.73
C GLY A 969 -49.34 -17.98 -6.91
N LYS A 970 -50.21 -18.70 -6.19
CA LYS A 970 -51.67 -18.46 -6.25
C LYS A 970 -52.14 -17.62 -5.07
N ILE A 971 -52.97 -16.61 -5.35
CA ILE A 971 -53.60 -15.75 -4.35
C ILE A 971 -54.43 -16.58 -3.36
N MET A 972 -54.14 -16.37 -2.09
CA MET A 972 -54.80 -16.95 -0.92
C MET A 972 -55.73 -15.94 -0.25
N PHE A 973 -55.31 -14.67 -0.18
CA PHE A 973 -56.07 -13.59 0.43
C PHE A 973 -55.82 -12.30 -0.36
N GLU A 974 -56.82 -11.45 -0.47
CA GLU A 974 -56.69 -10.11 -1.04
C GLU A 974 -57.65 -9.13 -0.35
N SER A 975 -57.23 -7.89 -0.16
CA SER A 975 -58.03 -6.81 0.44
C SER A 975 -57.53 -5.44 0.01
N ASP A 976 -58.44 -4.48 -0.11
CA ASP A 976 -58.23 -3.05 -0.36
C ASP A 976 -58.85 -2.16 0.74
N THR A 977 -59.31 -2.77 1.83
CA THR A 977 -60.04 -2.10 2.91
C THR A 977 -59.14 -1.87 4.12
N LYS A 978 -59.01 -0.62 4.58
CA LYS A 978 -58.28 -0.26 5.82
C LYS A 978 -58.82 -1.08 7.01
N GLY A 979 -57.93 -1.65 7.82
CA GLY A 979 -58.30 -2.49 8.98
C GLY A 979 -58.83 -3.89 8.64
N PHE A 980 -58.46 -4.47 7.48
CA PHE A 980 -58.81 -5.87 7.20
C PHE A 980 -58.10 -6.83 8.17
N GLU A 981 -58.72 -7.99 8.41
CA GLU A 981 -58.15 -9.05 9.24
C GLU A 981 -58.04 -10.37 8.46
N TRP A 982 -56.85 -10.96 8.45
CA TRP A 982 -56.63 -12.32 7.96
C TRP A 982 -56.28 -13.29 9.09
N ASP A 983 -57.15 -14.27 9.33
CA ASP A 983 -57.03 -15.24 10.44
C ASP A 983 -56.15 -16.47 10.11
N GLY A 984 -55.42 -16.42 9.00
CA GLY A 984 -54.55 -17.51 8.57
C GLY A 984 -55.32 -18.73 8.04
N LYS A 985 -56.53 -18.52 7.48
CA LYS A 985 -57.28 -19.55 6.74
C LYS A 985 -57.34 -19.26 5.24
N TYR A 986 -57.45 -20.32 4.46
CA TYR A 986 -57.76 -20.27 3.04
C TYR A 986 -58.96 -21.16 2.73
N LYS A 987 -60.03 -20.57 2.19
CA LYS A 987 -61.31 -21.26 1.91
C LYS A 987 -61.89 -21.99 3.13
N GLY A 988 -61.74 -21.39 4.30
CA GLY A 988 -62.25 -21.91 5.58
C GLY A 988 -61.41 -23.04 6.20
N VAL A 989 -60.24 -23.34 5.63
CA VAL A 989 -59.29 -24.33 6.16
C VAL A 989 -58.05 -23.62 6.68
N ASP A 990 -57.53 -24.05 7.82
CA ASP A 990 -56.30 -23.53 8.41
C ASP A 990 -55.10 -23.70 7.45
N CYS A 991 -54.38 -22.61 7.21
CA CYS A 991 -53.11 -22.63 6.51
C CYS A 991 -52.04 -23.29 7.40
N ASN A 992 -51.08 -23.99 6.79
CA ASN A 992 -49.95 -24.57 7.52
C ASN A 992 -49.07 -23.47 8.12
N SER A 993 -48.45 -23.71 9.27
CA SER A 993 -47.38 -22.84 9.76
C SER A 993 -46.25 -22.76 8.73
N GLY A 994 -45.75 -21.55 8.48
CA GLY A 994 -44.76 -21.30 7.43
C GLY A 994 -44.82 -19.87 6.90
N VAL A 995 -44.03 -19.63 5.85
CA VAL A 995 -43.88 -18.31 5.24
C VAL A 995 -44.78 -18.17 4.00
N TYR A 996 -45.52 -17.07 3.93
CA TYR A 996 -46.42 -16.73 2.83
C TYR A 996 -46.01 -15.39 2.21
N PRO A 997 -45.66 -15.36 0.91
CA PRO A 997 -45.30 -14.12 0.25
C PRO A 997 -46.53 -13.23 0.04
N TYR A 998 -46.35 -11.91 0.11
CA TYR A 998 -47.36 -10.90 -0.18
C TYR A 998 -46.87 -9.89 -1.23
N ILE A 999 -47.82 -9.26 -1.91
CA ILE A 999 -47.62 -8.06 -2.73
C ILE A 999 -48.71 -7.06 -2.34
N MET A 1000 -48.33 -5.80 -2.14
CA MET A 1000 -49.23 -4.68 -1.91
C MET A 1000 -48.96 -3.58 -2.93
N LYS A 1001 -50.00 -2.93 -3.42
CA LYS A 1001 -49.90 -1.70 -4.22
C LYS A 1001 -50.58 -0.59 -3.46
N THR A 1002 -49.91 0.53 -3.25
CA THR A 1002 -50.40 1.67 -2.47
C THR A 1002 -50.43 2.91 -3.36
N GLN A 1003 -51.40 3.78 -3.15
CA GLN A 1003 -51.47 5.12 -3.72
C GLN A 1003 -51.62 6.11 -2.58
N TYR A 1004 -50.78 7.13 -2.55
CA TYR A 1004 -50.75 8.16 -1.51
C TYR A 1004 -51.55 9.40 -1.96
N THR A 1005 -51.90 10.26 -1.01
CA THR A 1005 -52.75 11.45 -1.26
C THR A 1005 -52.08 12.50 -2.13
N ASP A 1006 -50.74 12.47 -2.24
CA ASP A 1006 -49.93 13.29 -3.15
C ASP A 1006 -49.96 12.79 -4.60
N GLY A 1007 -50.61 11.65 -4.86
CA GLY A 1007 -50.72 11.02 -6.18
C GLY A 1007 -49.62 10.01 -6.49
N SER A 1008 -48.61 9.85 -5.63
CA SER A 1008 -47.56 8.85 -5.77
C SER A 1008 -48.09 7.43 -5.55
N SER A 1009 -47.39 6.42 -6.07
CA SER A 1009 -47.80 5.02 -5.92
C SER A 1009 -46.60 4.10 -5.71
N GLU A 1010 -46.78 3.07 -4.90
CA GLU A 1010 -45.73 2.15 -4.48
C GLU A 1010 -46.20 0.70 -4.61
N THR A 1011 -45.29 -0.23 -4.93
CA THR A 1011 -45.56 -1.68 -4.84
C THR A 1011 -44.62 -2.33 -3.83
N LEU A 1012 -45.17 -2.76 -2.70
CA LEU A 1012 -44.45 -3.45 -1.65
C LEU A 1012 -44.57 -4.97 -1.84
N SER A 1013 -43.52 -5.71 -1.51
CA SER A 1013 -43.59 -7.18 -1.46
C SER A 1013 -42.73 -7.72 -0.32
N GLY A 1014 -43.14 -8.86 0.23
CA GLY A 1014 -42.45 -9.43 1.38
C GLY A 1014 -43.03 -10.75 1.82
N ASN A 1015 -42.73 -11.15 3.06
CA ASN A 1015 -43.05 -12.45 3.61
C ASN A 1015 -43.77 -12.31 4.95
N ILE A 1016 -44.87 -13.05 5.12
CA ILE A 1016 -45.62 -13.16 6.37
C ILE A 1016 -45.32 -14.51 7.00
N THR A 1017 -44.86 -14.51 8.24
CA THR A 1017 -44.65 -15.73 9.02
C THR A 1017 -45.91 -16.08 9.81
N LEU A 1018 -46.57 -17.19 9.44
CA LEU A 1018 -47.70 -17.75 10.18
C LEU A 1018 -47.20 -18.81 11.16
N ILE A 1019 -47.44 -18.60 12.46
CA ILE A 1019 -47.05 -19.50 13.54
C ILE A 1019 -48.31 -20.09 14.20
N ARG A 1020 -48.36 -21.41 14.38
CA ARG A 1020 -49.48 -22.09 15.08
C ARG A 1020 -48.96 -23.03 16.15
#